data_AF-A0AAD9E134-F1
#
_entry.id   AF-A0AAD9E134-F1
#
_cell.length_a   1.000
_cell.length_b   1.000
_cell.length_c   1.000
_cell.angle_alpha   90.00
_cell.angle_beta   90.00
_cell.angle_gamma   90.00
#
_symmetry.space_group_name_H-M   'P 1'
#
loop_
_entity.id
_entity.type
_entity.pdbx_description
1 polymer ?
#
loop_
_entity_poly.entity_id
_entity_poly.type
_entity_poly.pdbx_seq_one_letter_code
_entity_poly.pdbx_strand_id
1 'polypeptide(L)'
;VICSRAPEYSMRGVLCDGREEGPLLRNPGKHDRNLAVGLPTAANVEFALNLAQYDTGDMDITANMSFRNTLEGFGDPQTGLGSAAKLGMHAAVHVFMNGSMSSVQGSANDPIFILHHAFVDSIYEQWLRRHQPDKSHYPTTNAPIGHNSEYYMAPFIPLYRNGDYFLSSKDMGYEYSYLQDPGHQFIDNVASYLEEVIYATIQEIIANVNSECSEKQMQGCVTARKLLSRERNPPLKEVVEAGLLARFVAFLGRNDDPSLQFEAAWSLTNVASGTSWHTQQVVEHGAVPAFIALLASPMLNISEQAVWALGNIAGDGASYRDALIDCNVIPALLARLTPDAPVGYLRNLTWTLSNLCRNKNPFPRFSAVQQMLPSIIQLLHHSDKSILSDASWAISYLTDGPNERIDVVIKTGVLPRLVELLGFEELAVVASTPALRSIGNIVSGSDLQTQMAIDAGVLAILPKLMRHPKPSVQKEAAWAVSNIAAGPRQQIQQLITCGLLPPLVELLKNGDFKTQREAVWAVTNYTSGGTVEQVVQLVRCGGLEAILSLLHVKDAKTVLVILDAISNIFLAAEKLGEVNKLCLLVEELGGLDRIELLQNHENNAVYRAAQALIEKYFSEDGEDECLKTRATETDFVFGPAEVQKRFDF
;
A
#
# COMPACT_ATOMS: atom_id res chain seq x y z
N VAL A 1 -4.40 -31.18 -20.58
CA VAL A 1 -3.63 -30.96 -21.83
C VAL A 1 -2.25 -31.56 -21.62
N ILE A 2 -1.75 -32.41 -22.52
CA ILE A 2 -0.47 -33.13 -22.30
C ILE A 2 0.62 -32.63 -23.24
N CYS A 3 0.28 -32.13 -24.43
CA CYS A 3 1.26 -31.67 -25.43
C CYS A 3 2.30 -32.76 -25.81
N SER A 4 1.88 -34.03 -25.80
CA SER A 4 2.72 -35.23 -25.93
C SER A 4 3.13 -35.56 -27.38
N ARG A 5 2.52 -34.90 -28.38
CA ARG A 5 2.72 -35.18 -29.81
C ARG A 5 3.76 -34.28 -30.47
N ALA A 6 4.89 -34.07 -29.82
CA ALA A 6 5.95 -33.17 -30.29
C ALA A 6 6.36 -33.40 -31.77
N PRO A 7 6.53 -34.63 -32.29
CA PRO A 7 6.84 -34.84 -33.70
C PRO A 7 5.76 -34.32 -34.65
N GLU A 8 4.48 -34.41 -34.26
CA GLU A 8 3.35 -33.92 -35.05
C GLU A 8 3.32 -32.39 -35.09
N TYR A 9 3.55 -31.75 -33.93
CA TYR A 9 3.63 -30.29 -33.80
C TYR A 9 4.78 -29.71 -34.61
N SER A 10 5.97 -30.29 -34.48
CA SER A 10 7.15 -29.88 -35.25
C SER A 10 6.95 -30.07 -36.76
N MET A 11 6.35 -31.18 -37.20
CA MET A 11 6.07 -31.42 -38.62
C MET A 11 5.10 -30.37 -39.18
N ARG A 12 4.15 -29.90 -38.36
CA ARG A 12 3.15 -28.91 -38.74
C ARG A 12 3.60 -27.46 -38.55
N GLY A 13 4.75 -27.22 -37.91
CA GLY A 13 5.23 -25.88 -37.58
C GLY A 13 4.29 -25.11 -36.64
N VAL A 14 3.55 -25.81 -35.78
CA VAL A 14 2.59 -25.22 -34.83
C VAL A 14 2.98 -25.55 -33.40
N LEU A 15 2.69 -24.64 -32.47
CA LEU A 15 2.76 -24.93 -31.04
C LEU A 15 1.56 -25.78 -30.60
N CYS A 16 1.70 -26.49 -29.48
CA CYS A 16 0.58 -27.16 -28.84
C CYS A 16 -0.53 -26.14 -28.56
N ASP A 17 -1.73 -26.39 -29.08
CA ASP A 17 -2.84 -25.45 -29.07
C ASP A 17 -3.72 -25.54 -27.81
N GLY A 18 -3.26 -26.26 -26.78
CA GLY A 18 -3.99 -26.42 -25.54
C GLY A 18 -5.18 -27.37 -25.61
N ARG A 19 -5.36 -28.13 -26.70
CA ARG A 19 -6.48 -29.09 -26.82
C ARG A 19 -6.24 -30.35 -26.01
N GLU A 20 -7.33 -31.01 -25.62
CA GLU A 20 -7.28 -32.26 -24.87
C GLU A 20 -6.71 -33.39 -25.76
N GLU A 21 -5.65 -34.04 -25.28
CA GLU A 21 -4.95 -35.14 -26.00
C GLU A 21 -5.25 -36.53 -25.40
N GLY A 22 -6.14 -36.60 -24.41
CA GLY A 22 -6.43 -37.81 -23.64
C GLY A 22 -5.80 -37.81 -22.25
N PRO A 23 -5.88 -38.95 -21.53
CA PRO A 23 -5.42 -39.07 -20.15
C PRO A 23 -3.89 -39.19 -20.05
N LEU A 24 -3.34 -38.88 -18.88
CA LEU A 24 -1.93 -39.16 -18.56
C LEU A 24 -1.66 -40.67 -18.65
N LEU A 25 -0.58 -41.04 -19.32
CA LEU A 25 -0.16 -42.42 -19.49
C LEU A 25 1.02 -42.72 -18.59
N ARG A 26 0.93 -43.78 -17.79
CA ARG A 26 2.02 -44.26 -16.94
C ARG A 26 2.08 -45.77 -17.00
N ASN A 27 3.28 -46.33 -16.99
CA ASN A 27 3.49 -47.77 -16.90
C ASN A 27 4.78 -48.07 -16.13
N PRO A 28 4.82 -47.72 -14.83
CA PRO A 28 6.05 -47.71 -14.05
C PRO A 28 6.70 -49.08 -14.02
N GLY A 29 8.02 -49.12 -14.21
CA GLY A 29 8.80 -50.37 -14.19
C GLY A 29 8.79 -51.19 -15.49
N LYS A 30 7.97 -50.83 -16.49
CA LYS A 30 8.01 -51.40 -17.85
C LYS A 30 8.72 -50.49 -18.86
N HIS A 31 9.84 -49.92 -18.44
CA HIS A 31 10.67 -49.04 -19.24
C HIS A 31 11.72 -49.84 -20.04
N ASP A 32 12.36 -49.20 -21.01
CA ASP A 32 13.50 -49.80 -21.72
C ASP A 32 14.70 -49.90 -20.77
N ARG A 33 15.04 -51.13 -20.40
CA ARG A 33 16.14 -51.43 -19.48
C ARG A 33 17.52 -51.19 -20.09
N ASN A 34 17.60 -51.02 -21.41
CA ASN A 34 18.84 -50.60 -22.06
C ASN A 34 19.11 -49.12 -21.83
N LEU A 35 18.04 -48.30 -21.73
CA LEU A 35 18.12 -46.88 -21.46
C LEU A 35 18.29 -46.58 -19.97
N ALA A 36 17.57 -47.24 -19.07
CA ALA A 36 17.73 -47.08 -17.62
C ALA A 36 17.65 -48.44 -16.91
N VAL A 37 18.63 -48.76 -16.06
CA VAL A 37 18.70 -50.06 -15.38
C VAL A 37 17.60 -50.21 -14.30
N GLY A 38 17.25 -49.11 -13.64
CA GLY A 38 16.26 -49.06 -12.57
C GLY A 38 16.23 -47.70 -11.88
N LEU A 39 15.48 -47.60 -10.77
CA LEU A 39 15.42 -46.39 -9.96
C LEU A 39 16.74 -46.14 -9.20
N PRO A 40 17.09 -44.88 -8.92
CA PRO A 40 18.28 -44.53 -8.12
C PRO A 40 18.20 -45.09 -6.70
N THR A 41 19.35 -45.50 -6.16
CA THR A 41 19.48 -45.93 -4.75
C THR A 41 20.03 -44.81 -3.88
N ALA A 42 19.91 -44.95 -2.56
CA ALA A 42 20.55 -44.03 -1.60
C ALA A 42 22.07 -43.94 -1.81
N ALA A 43 22.72 -45.06 -2.19
CA ALA A 43 24.15 -45.07 -2.51
C ALA A 43 24.48 -44.25 -3.76
N ASN A 44 23.59 -44.22 -4.76
CA ASN A 44 23.77 -43.39 -5.96
C ASN A 44 23.62 -41.89 -5.65
N VAL A 45 22.65 -41.54 -4.79
CA VAL A 45 22.48 -40.17 -4.29
C VAL A 45 23.71 -39.73 -3.52
N GLU A 46 24.18 -40.55 -2.58
CA GLU A 46 25.36 -40.24 -1.78
C GLU A 46 26.64 -40.15 -2.63
N PHE A 47 26.79 -40.98 -3.66
CA PHE A 47 27.88 -40.84 -4.62
C PHE A 47 27.83 -39.49 -5.35
N ALA A 48 26.67 -39.11 -5.91
CA ALA A 48 26.50 -37.84 -6.59
C ALA A 48 26.78 -36.66 -5.65
N LEU A 49 26.28 -36.70 -4.41
CA LEU A 49 26.54 -35.68 -3.40
C LEU A 49 28.03 -35.54 -3.04
N ASN A 50 28.87 -36.54 -3.31
CA ASN A 50 30.31 -36.49 -3.04
C ASN A 50 31.15 -35.95 -4.21
N LEU A 51 30.56 -35.70 -5.38
CA LEU A 51 31.24 -35.04 -6.49
C LEU A 51 31.39 -33.55 -6.19
N ALA A 52 32.61 -33.08 -5.91
CA ALA A 52 32.83 -31.69 -5.47
C ALA A 52 32.68 -30.63 -6.57
N GLN A 53 32.83 -31.00 -7.85
CA GLN A 53 32.73 -30.07 -8.97
C GLN A 53 31.26 -29.98 -9.42
N TYR A 54 30.72 -28.76 -9.48
CA TYR A 54 29.37 -28.53 -10.03
C TYR A 54 29.28 -29.15 -11.41
N ASP A 55 30.31 -28.95 -12.23
CA ASP A 55 30.42 -29.52 -13.57
C ASP A 55 31.88 -29.50 -14.06
N THR A 56 32.16 -30.12 -15.21
CA THR A 56 33.52 -30.29 -15.75
C THR A 56 33.58 -30.19 -17.28
N GLY A 57 34.75 -29.84 -17.81
CA GLY A 57 35.04 -29.87 -19.25
C GLY A 57 34.16 -28.92 -20.07
N ASP A 58 33.65 -29.41 -21.20
CA ASP A 58 32.79 -28.67 -22.13
C ASP A 58 31.32 -28.56 -21.65
N MET A 59 31.02 -29.01 -20.42
CA MET A 59 29.70 -28.87 -19.78
C MET A 59 28.57 -29.57 -20.55
N ASP A 60 28.91 -30.59 -21.33
CA ASP A 60 27.96 -31.39 -22.10
C ASP A 60 27.66 -32.74 -21.42
N ILE A 61 26.86 -33.58 -22.08
CA ILE A 61 26.45 -34.88 -21.54
C ILE A 61 27.61 -35.87 -21.35
N THR A 62 28.79 -35.57 -21.89
CA THR A 62 30.00 -36.40 -21.78
C THR A 62 30.92 -35.99 -20.62
N ALA A 63 30.57 -34.93 -19.88
CA ALA A 63 31.33 -34.44 -18.74
C ALA A 63 31.53 -35.52 -17.66
N ASN A 64 32.80 -35.76 -17.29
CA ASN A 64 33.21 -36.75 -16.29
C ASN A 64 33.40 -36.09 -14.92
N MET A 65 33.03 -36.78 -13.85
CA MET A 65 33.13 -36.29 -12.47
C MET A 65 32.36 -34.98 -12.24
N SER A 66 31.29 -34.78 -13.00
CA SER A 66 30.40 -33.63 -12.93
C SER A 66 29.17 -33.95 -12.07
N PHE A 67 28.93 -33.16 -11.02
CA PHE A 67 27.75 -33.30 -10.18
C PHE A 67 26.47 -33.05 -10.97
N ARG A 68 26.40 -31.94 -11.72
CA ARG A 68 25.27 -31.58 -12.59
C ARG A 68 24.96 -32.72 -13.55
N ASN A 69 25.96 -33.17 -14.30
CA ASN A 69 25.79 -34.19 -15.33
C ASN A 69 25.34 -35.54 -14.73
N THR A 70 25.89 -35.90 -13.56
CA THR A 70 25.50 -37.12 -12.83
C THR A 70 24.09 -37.02 -12.26
N LEU A 71 23.72 -35.89 -11.65
CA LEU A 71 22.37 -35.67 -11.10
C LEU A 71 21.31 -35.63 -12.18
N GLU A 72 21.55 -34.91 -13.29
CA GLU A 72 20.66 -34.84 -14.47
C GLU A 72 20.39 -36.23 -15.06
N GLY A 73 21.35 -37.14 -14.91
CA GLY A 73 21.23 -38.55 -15.26
C GLY A 73 22.08 -38.99 -16.45
N PHE A 74 23.00 -38.16 -16.93
CA PHE A 74 23.92 -38.49 -18.04
C PHE A 74 25.29 -38.99 -17.54
N GLY A 75 25.65 -38.71 -16.28
CA GLY A 75 26.79 -39.33 -15.61
C GLY A 75 26.41 -40.64 -14.90
N ASP A 76 27.29 -41.63 -14.93
CA ASP A 76 27.12 -42.87 -14.18
C ASP A 76 27.27 -42.60 -12.67
N PRO A 77 26.25 -42.86 -11.83
CA PRO A 77 26.27 -42.52 -10.41
C PRO A 77 27.01 -43.56 -9.53
N GLN A 78 27.91 -44.34 -10.13
CA GLN A 78 28.87 -45.21 -9.45
C GLN A 78 30.31 -44.89 -9.84
N THR A 79 30.53 -44.39 -11.05
CA THR A 79 31.87 -44.08 -11.58
C THR A 79 32.12 -42.61 -11.86
N GLY A 80 31.06 -41.81 -11.98
CA GLY A 80 31.10 -40.40 -12.36
C GLY A 80 31.38 -40.16 -13.85
N LEU A 81 31.50 -41.20 -14.67
CA LEU A 81 31.80 -41.06 -16.09
C LEU A 81 30.55 -40.68 -16.90
N GLY A 82 30.68 -39.71 -17.80
CA GLY A 82 29.62 -39.29 -18.72
C GLY A 82 29.26 -40.40 -19.71
N SER A 83 27.97 -40.59 -19.97
CA SER A 83 27.44 -41.64 -20.84
C SER A 83 26.18 -41.16 -21.56
N ALA A 84 26.26 -41.07 -22.89
CA ALA A 84 25.08 -40.80 -23.72
C ALA A 84 24.16 -42.03 -23.91
N ALA A 85 24.62 -43.22 -23.53
CA ALA A 85 23.94 -44.48 -23.83
C ALA A 85 23.02 -44.97 -22.70
N LYS A 86 23.25 -44.53 -21.46
CA LYS A 86 22.48 -44.96 -20.28
C LYS A 86 22.12 -43.75 -19.42
N LEU A 87 20.90 -43.76 -18.92
CA LEU A 87 20.30 -42.72 -18.10
C LEU A 87 20.19 -43.19 -16.64
N GLY A 88 20.75 -42.40 -15.73
CA GLY A 88 20.75 -42.59 -14.28
C GLY A 88 19.93 -41.52 -13.55
N MET A 89 20.01 -41.51 -12.22
CA MET A 89 19.53 -40.42 -11.34
C MET A 89 18.16 -39.83 -11.76
N HIS A 90 18.09 -38.51 -12.06
CA HIS A 90 16.88 -37.82 -12.46
C HIS A 90 16.24 -38.44 -13.73
N ALA A 91 17.03 -38.66 -14.78
CA ALA A 91 16.54 -39.18 -16.06
C ALA A 91 16.00 -40.63 -15.94
N ALA A 92 16.57 -41.44 -15.05
CA ALA A 92 16.10 -42.81 -14.82
C ALA A 92 14.66 -42.85 -14.28
N VAL A 93 14.24 -41.86 -13.49
CA VAL A 93 12.85 -41.80 -12.99
C VAL A 93 11.87 -41.45 -14.11
N HIS A 94 12.23 -40.51 -14.99
CA HIS A 94 11.43 -40.19 -16.19
C HIS A 94 11.22 -41.42 -17.07
N VAL A 95 12.31 -42.16 -17.33
CA VAL A 95 12.26 -43.41 -18.10
C VAL A 95 11.45 -44.46 -17.35
N PHE A 96 11.68 -44.64 -16.05
CA PHE A 96 11.03 -45.66 -15.23
C PHE A 96 9.51 -45.55 -15.23
N MET A 97 8.99 -44.32 -15.10
CA MET A 97 7.56 -44.05 -15.07
C MET A 97 6.87 -44.43 -16.38
N ASN A 98 7.60 -44.36 -17.49
CA ASN A 98 7.12 -44.62 -18.85
C ASN A 98 5.93 -43.70 -19.24
N GLY A 99 5.53 -43.69 -20.52
CA GLY A 99 4.41 -42.85 -20.98
C GLY A 99 4.69 -41.36 -20.84
N SER A 100 3.74 -40.58 -20.33
CA SER A 100 3.81 -39.10 -20.30
C SER A 100 5.05 -38.55 -19.60
N MET A 101 5.52 -39.20 -18.52
CA MET A 101 6.73 -38.79 -17.79
C MET A 101 8.04 -39.01 -18.56
N SER A 102 8.04 -39.86 -19.60
CA SER A 102 9.23 -40.11 -20.44
C SER A 102 9.41 -39.10 -21.58
N SER A 103 8.41 -38.27 -21.86
CA SER A 103 8.48 -37.21 -22.88
C SER A 103 8.97 -35.91 -22.27
N VAL A 104 10.01 -35.29 -22.84
CA VAL A 104 10.54 -34.00 -22.38
C VAL A 104 9.49 -32.89 -22.45
N GLN A 105 8.66 -32.88 -23.49
CA GLN A 105 7.65 -31.84 -23.71
C GLN A 105 6.38 -32.06 -22.87
N GLY A 106 6.09 -33.31 -22.50
CA GLY A 106 4.87 -33.69 -21.79
C GLY A 106 5.04 -33.96 -20.29
N SER A 107 6.26 -34.19 -19.81
CA SER A 107 6.52 -34.62 -18.43
C SER A 107 6.05 -33.61 -17.40
N ALA A 108 6.24 -32.30 -17.65
CA ALA A 108 5.81 -31.23 -16.76
C ALA A 108 4.28 -31.18 -16.52
N ASN A 109 3.49 -31.81 -17.40
CA ASN A 109 2.03 -31.90 -17.26
C ASN A 109 1.57 -33.08 -16.39
N ASP A 110 2.49 -33.93 -15.94
CA ASP A 110 2.22 -35.02 -15.01
C ASP A 110 2.45 -34.54 -13.56
N PRO A 111 1.47 -34.63 -12.63
CA PRO A 111 1.63 -34.16 -11.25
C PRO A 111 2.82 -34.79 -10.48
N ILE A 112 3.30 -35.96 -10.89
CA ILE A 112 4.49 -36.59 -10.28
C ILE A 112 5.76 -35.78 -10.60
N PHE A 113 5.78 -35.02 -11.69
CA PHE A 113 6.89 -34.16 -12.07
C PHE A 113 7.29 -33.21 -10.93
N ILE A 114 6.31 -32.54 -10.31
CA ILE A 114 6.58 -31.58 -9.21
C ILE A 114 7.21 -32.31 -8.02
N LEU A 115 6.66 -33.47 -7.64
CA LEU A 115 7.20 -34.25 -6.52
C LEU A 115 8.63 -34.74 -6.82
N HIS A 116 8.86 -35.26 -8.03
CA HIS A 116 10.19 -35.72 -8.46
C HIS A 116 11.21 -34.58 -8.46
N HIS A 117 10.87 -33.43 -9.04
CA HIS A 117 11.76 -32.28 -9.11
C HIS A 117 11.99 -31.62 -7.73
N ALA A 118 11.05 -31.70 -6.79
CA ALA A 118 11.30 -31.31 -5.40
C ALA A 118 12.37 -32.19 -4.73
N PHE A 119 12.45 -33.48 -5.05
CA PHE A 119 13.55 -34.33 -4.57
C PHE A 119 14.88 -34.02 -5.27
N VAL A 120 14.86 -33.68 -6.55
CA VAL A 120 16.07 -33.24 -7.27
C VAL A 120 16.60 -31.93 -6.67
N ASP A 121 15.72 -30.96 -6.42
CA ASP A 121 16.06 -29.70 -5.74
C ASP A 121 16.61 -29.94 -4.34
N SER A 122 16.02 -30.87 -3.58
CA SER A 122 16.53 -31.23 -2.26
C SER A 122 17.92 -31.89 -2.29
N ILE A 123 18.24 -32.70 -3.31
CA ILE A 123 19.58 -33.26 -3.49
C ILE A 123 20.57 -32.14 -3.88
N TYR A 124 20.14 -31.22 -4.73
CA TYR A 124 20.91 -30.04 -5.09
C TYR A 124 21.23 -29.16 -3.86
N GLU A 125 20.24 -28.91 -2.99
CA GLU A 125 20.42 -28.17 -1.73
C GLU A 125 21.40 -28.87 -0.78
N GLN A 126 21.33 -30.19 -0.65
CA GLN A 126 22.28 -30.96 0.15
C GLN A 126 23.71 -30.82 -0.39
N TRP A 127 23.87 -30.82 -1.71
CA TRP A 127 25.17 -30.62 -2.36
C TRP A 127 25.71 -29.20 -2.12
N LEU A 128 24.88 -28.17 -2.27
CA LEU A 128 25.24 -26.78 -1.97
C LEU A 128 25.71 -26.60 -0.52
N ARG A 129 24.98 -27.16 0.45
CA ARG A 129 25.36 -27.11 1.87
C ARG A 129 26.65 -27.86 2.16
N ARG A 130 26.90 -28.98 1.47
CA ARG A 130 28.07 -29.84 1.67
C ARG A 130 29.35 -29.24 1.10
N HIS A 131 29.30 -28.66 -0.09
CA HIS A 131 30.49 -28.19 -0.81
C HIS A 131 30.67 -26.67 -0.81
N GLN A 132 29.62 -25.90 -0.51
CA GLN A 132 29.65 -24.43 -0.47
C GLN A 132 30.39 -23.82 -1.67
N PRO A 133 30.00 -24.16 -2.91
CA PRO A 133 30.70 -23.71 -4.11
C PRO A 133 30.61 -22.19 -4.26
N ASP A 134 31.66 -21.59 -4.80
CA ASP A 134 31.61 -20.19 -5.21
C ASP A 134 30.65 -19.98 -6.39
N LYS A 135 30.00 -18.82 -6.47
CA LYS A 135 29.08 -18.48 -7.57
C LYS A 135 29.74 -18.54 -8.94
N SER A 136 31.05 -18.28 -9.01
CA SER A 136 31.83 -18.38 -10.26
C SER A 136 31.93 -19.79 -10.83
N HIS A 137 31.58 -20.83 -10.06
CA HIS A 137 31.51 -22.20 -10.55
C HIS A 137 30.27 -22.47 -11.43
N TYR A 138 29.28 -21.57 -11.45
CA TYR A 138 28.17 -21.68 -12.38
C TYR A 138 28.62 -21.31 -13.81
N PRO A 139 28.21 -22.05 -14.86
CA PRO A 139 28.65 -21.80 -16.23
C PRO A 139 28.31 -20.38 -16.72
N THR A 140 29.31 -19.67 -17.23
CA THR A 140 29.13 -18.40 -17.96
C THR A 140 29.05 -18.62 -19.48
N THR A 141 29.62 -19.73 -19.98
CA THR A 141 29.63 -20.15 -21.39
C THR A 141 29.52 -21.68 -21.50
N ASN A 142 29.19 -22.19 -22.68
CA ASN A 142 29.08 -23.61 -23.03
C ASN A 142 27.98 -24.42 -22.31
N ALA A 143 27.16 -23.81 -21.45
CA ALA A 143 25.92 -24.46 -21.02
C ALA A 143 24.94 -24.58 -22.21
N PRO A 144 23.96 -25.50 -22.15
CA PRO A 144 22.90 -25.56 -23.13
C PRO A 144 22.20 -24.20 -23.29
N ILE A 145 21.69 -23.94 -24.50
CA ILE A 145 21.07 -22.66 -24.85
C ILE A 145 20.00 -22.29 -23.81
N GLY A 146 20.15 -21.11 -23.19
CA GLY A 146 19.24 -20.63 -22.14
C GLY A 146 19.77 -20.78 -20.71
N HIS A 147 20.84 -21.54 -20.47
CA HIS A 147 21.28 -21.92 -19.12
C HIS A 147 22.61 -21.30 -18.64
N ASN A 148 23.22 -20.40 -19.41
CA ASN A 148 24.39 -19.66 -18.91
C ASN A 148 23.98 -18.68 -17.79
N SER A 149 24.92 -18.35 -16.90
CA SER A 149 24.70 -17.53 -15.70
C SER A 149 23.94 -16.24 -16.00
N GLU A 150 24.32 -15.54 -17.06
CA GLU A 150 23.78 -14.22 -17.44
C GLU A 150 22.47 -14.30 -18.24
N TYR A 151 22.01 -15.50 -18.60
CA TYR A 151 20.78 -15.67 -19.35
C TYR A 151 19.57 -15.65 -18.42
N TYR A 152 18.47 -15.07 -18.89
CA TYR A 152 17.22 -15.00 -18.13
C TYR A 152 16.44 -16.31 -18.18
N MET A 153 15.90 -16.72 -17.04
CA MET A 153 14.99 -17.86 -16.93
C MET A 153 13.60 -17.48 -17.43
N ALA A 154 13.21 -17.94 -18.60
CA ALA A 154 11.85 -17.81 -19.12
C ALA A 154 10.99 -19.01 -18.69
N PRO A 155 9.72 -18.83 -18.28
CA PRO A 155 8.90 -17.62 -18.39
C PRO A 155 8.71 -16.84 -17.05
N PHE A 156 9.69 -16.83 -16.14
CA PHE A 156 9.51 -16.16 -14.83
C PHE A 156 9.38 -14.64 -14.97
N ILE A 157 8.43 -14.03 -14.23
CA ILE A 157 8.22 -12.57 -14.17
C ILE A 157 8.18 -12.14 -12.69
N PRO A 158 9.05 -11.20 -12.25
CA PRO A 158 10.05 -10.49 -13.04
C PRO A 158 11.15 -11.43 -13.58
N LEU A 159 11.87 -10.99 -14.61
CA LEU A 159 12.94 -11.78 -15.21
C LEU A 159 14.10 -11.95 -14.22
N TYR A 160 14.54 -13.19 -14.02
CA TYR A 160 15.66 -13.56 -13.16
C TYR A 160 16.77 -14.25 -13.96
N ARG A 161 18.04 -14.08 -13.60
CA ARG A 161 19.15 -14.76 -14.28
C ARG A 161 19.43 -16.12 -13.63
N ASN A 162 19.93 -17.08 -14.41
CA ASN A 162 20.28 -18.41 -13.88
C ASN A 162 21.29 -18.32 -12.72
N GLY A 163 22.31 -17.46 -12.84
CA GLY A 163 23.34 -17.28 -11.82
C GLY A 163 22.83 -16.70 -10.50
N ASP A 164 21.69 -15.99 -10.52
CA ASP A 164 21.07 -15.45 -9.31
C ASP A 164 20.51 -16.55 -8.41
N TYR A 165 20.20 -17.72 -8.98
CA TYR A 165 19.59 -18.86 -8.30
C TYR A 165 20.58 -19.97 -7.93
N PHE A 166 21.88 -19.73 -8.12
CA PHE A 166 22.95 -20.57 -7.55
C PHE A 166 23.16 -20.20 -6.07
N LEU A 167 22.12 -20.43 -5.27
CA LEU A 167 21.99 -20.05 -3.84
C LEU A 167 21.29 -21.17 -3.07
N SER A 168 21.45 -21.20 -1.75
CA SER A 168 20.77 -22.19 -0.91
C SER A 168 19.27 -21.90 -0.78
N SER A 169 18.47 -22.93 -0.51
CA SER A 169 17.04 -22.78 -0.18
C SER A 169 16.82 -21.76 0.95
N LYS A 170 17.71 -21.78 1.95
CA LYS A 170 17.69 -20.86 3.09
C LYS A 170 17.81 -19.40 2.66
N ASP A 171 18.72 -19.10 1.72
CA ASP A 171 18.87 -17.75 1.15
C ASP A 171 17.66 -17.34 0.30
N MET A 172 16.93 -18.32 -0.26
CA MET A 172 15.66 -18.10 -0.97
C MET A 172 14.45 -17.96 -0.02
N GLY A 173 14.63 -18.19 1.29
CA GLY A 173 13.59 -18.00 2.31
C GLY A 173 12.73 -19.22 2.62
N TYR A 174 13.15 -20.43 2.24
CA TYR A 174 12.49 -21.67 2.64
C TYR A 174 13.52 -22.75 3.03
N GLU A 175 13.11 -23.75 3.79
CA GLU A 175 14.01 -24.87 4.13
C GLU A 175 13.25 -26.20 4.14
N TYR A 176 13.96 -27.27 3.78
CA TYR A 176 13.46 -28.63 3.94
C TYR A 176 13.44 -29.00 5.43
N SER A 177 12.30 -29.46 5.94
CA SER A 177 12.07 -29.71 7.38
C SER A 177 13.12 -30.61 8.04
N TYR A 178 13.62 -31.61 7.30
CA TYR A 178 14.66 -32.52 7.80
C TYR A 178 16.09 -32.00 7.64
N LEU A 179 16.28 -30.85 6.97
CA LEU A 179 17.55 -30.15 6.85
C LEU A 179 17.62 -28.92 7.78
N GLN A 180 16.59 -28.65 8.60
CA GLN A 180 16.58 -27.51 9.51
C GLN A 180 17.68 -27.59 10.58
N ASP A 181 18.25 -26.44 10.91
CA ASP A 181 19.24 -26.32 11.98
C ASP A 181 18.66 -26.78 13.34
N PRO A 182 19.43 -27.47 14.20
CA PRO A 182 18.97 -27.97 15.51
C PRO A 182 18.31 -26.92 16.42
N GLY A 183 18.65 -25.64 16.23
CA GLY A 183 18.06 -24.53 16.97
C GLY A 183 16.59 -24.25 16.63
N HIS A 184 16.12 -24.55 15.41
CA HIS A 184 14.71 -24.36 15.03
C HIS A 184 13.81 -25.48 15.57
N GLN A 185 14.29 -26.73 15.64
CA GLN A 185 13.58 -27.82 16.30
C GLN A 185 13.32 -27.57 17.79
N PHE A 186 14.20 -26.82 18.46
CA PHE A 186 13.97 -26.38 19.85
C PHE A 186 12.81 -25.38 19.95
N ILE A 187 12.68 -24.46 18.98
CA ILE A 187 11.61 -23.45 18.96
C ILE A 187 10.23 -24.10 18.79
N ASP A 188 10.11 -25.10 17.91
CA ASP A 188 8.85 -25.83 17.71
C ASP A 188 8.43 -26.64 18.96
N ASN A 189 9.40 -27.23 19.66
CA ASN A 189 9.15 -27.90 20.95
C ASN A 189 8.72 -26.92 22.05
N VAL A 190 9.25 -25.69 22.05
CA VAL A 190 8.79 -24.64 22.98
C VAL A 190 7.39 -24.15 22.61
N ALA A 191 7.06 -24.04 21.32
CA ALA A 191 5.75 -23.62 20.86
C ALA A 191 4.64 -24.61 21.27
N SER A 192 4.86 -25.91 21.09
CA SER A 192 3.91 -26.95 21.53
C SER A 192 3.67 -26.95 23.05
N TYR A 193 4.71 -26.75 23.86
CA TYR A 193 4.55 -26.61 25.32
C TYR A 193 3.75 -25.36 25.69
N LEU A 194 3.95 -24.24 25.00
CA LEU A 194 3.18 -23.02 25.24
C LEU A 194 1.70 -23.19 24.92
N GLU A 195 1.36 -23.95 23.87
CA GLU A 195 -0.04 -24.28 23.53
C GLU A 195 -0.71 -25.13 24.63
N GLU A 196 -0.03 -26.14 25.17
CA GLU A 196 -0.55 -26.95 26.28
C GLU A 196 -0.82 -26.11 27.54
N VAL A 197 0.08 -25.18 27.87
CA VAL A 197 -0.09 -24.27 29.01
C VAL A 197 -1.28 -23.33 28.80
N ILE A 198 -1.47 -22.81 27.58
CA ILE A 198 -2.63 -21.97 27.25
C ILE A 198 -3.93 -22.77 27.42
N TYR A 199 -3.98 -23.99 26.88
CA TYR A 199 -5.15 -24.84 27.00
C TYR A 199 -5.51 -25.16 28.46
N ALA A 200 -4.52 -25.55 29.28
CA ALA A 200 -4.73 -25.80 30.70
C ALA A 200 -5.24 -24.56 31.45
N THR A 201 -4.69 -23.38 31.12
CA THR A 201 -5.14 -22.10 31.70
C THR A 201 -6.60 -21.80 31.33
N ILE A 202 -7.01 -22.06 30.09
CA ILE A 202 -8.40 -21.85 29.66
C ILE A 202 -9.36 -22.79 30.40
N GLN A 203 -8.99 -24.05 30.62
CA GLN A 203 -9.80 -24.98 31.41
C GLN A 203 -9.97 -24.51 32.86
N GLU A 204 -8.92 -23.96 33.47
CA GLU A 204 -8.99 -23.34 34.80
C GLU A 204 -9.96 -22.15 34.80
N ILE A 205 -9.87 -21.27 33.79
CA ILE A 205 -10.78 -20.12 33.65
C ILE A 205 -12.23 -20.61 33.57
N ILE A 206 -12.53 -21.60 32.71
CA ILE A 206 -13.89 -22.16 32.54
C ILE A 206 -14.43 -22.67 33.88
N ALA A 207 -13.63 -23.44 34.63
CA ALA A 207 -14.04 -23.98 35.92
C ALA A 207 -14.33 -22.87 36.95
N ASN A 208 -13.51 -21.82 36.96
CA ASN A 208 -13.61 -20.72 37.89
C ASN A 208 -14.80 -19.79 37.59
N VAL A 209 -15.00 -19.40 36.33
CA VAL A 209 -16.11 -18.48 35.96
C VAL A 209 -17.49 -19.12 36.07
N ASN A 210 -17.58 -20.45 35.96
CA ASN A 210 -18.84 -21.20 36.13
C ASN A 210 -19.07 -21.66 37.58
N SER A 211 -18.16 -21.36 38.51
CA SER A 211 -18.35 -21.65 39.93
C SER A 211 -19.45 -20.79 40.53
N GLU A 212 -20.14 -21.28 41.57
CA GLU A 212 -21.07 -20.47 42.39
C GLU A 212 -20.35 -19.53 43.37
N CYS A 213 -19.02 -19.70 43.55
CA CYS A 213 -18.23 -18.87 44.48
C CYS A 213 -17.77 -17.57 43.80
N SER A 214 -18.15 -16.41 44.36
CA SER A 214 -17.78 -15.07 43.84
C SER A 214 -16.25 -14.89 43.73
N GLU A 215 -15.49 -15.41 44.71
CA GLU A 215 -14.03 -15.33 44.69
C GLU A 215 -13.42 -16.14 43.53
N LYS A 216 -13.98 -17.31 43.24
CA LYS A 216 -13.55 -18.11 42.07
C LYS A 216 -13.94 -17.44 40.76
N GLN A 217 -15.15 -16.87 40.67
CA GLN A 217 -15.57 -16.12 39.49
C GLN A 217 -14.63 -14.94 39.21
N MET A 218 -14.28 -14.17 40.26
CA MET A 218 -13.28 -13.11 40.20
C MET A 218 -11.93 -13.62 39.69
N GLN A 219 -11.41 -14.68 40.31
CA GLN A 219 -10.13 -15.27 39.93
C GLN A 219 -10.13 -15.72 38.46
N GLY A 220 -11.22 -16.34 38.00
CA GLY A 220 -11.42 -16.72 36.60
C GLY A 220 -11.35 -15.53 35.65
N CYS A 221 -12.06 -14.44 35.97
CA CYS A 221 -12.03 -13.20 35.17
C CYS A 221 -10.64 -12.53 35.16
N VAL A 222 -9.97 -12.44 36.32
CA VAL A 222 -8.61 -11.90 36.42
C VAL A 222 -7.63 -12.72 35.57
N THR A 223 -7.70 -14.06 35.64
CA THR A 223 -6.85 -14.95 34.84
C THR A 223 -7.15 -14.79 33.35
N ALA A 224 -8.41 -14.72 32.95
CA ALA A 224 -8.82 -14.47 31.56
C ALA A 224 -8.28 -13.13 31.05
N ARG A 225 -8.49 -12.05 31.79
CA ARG A 225 -8.02 -10.71 31.40
C ARG A 225 -6.50 -10.66 31.29
N LYS A 226 -5.74 -11.28 32.20
CA LYS A 226 -4.27 -11.41 32.09
C LYS A 226 -3.86 -12.17 30.83
N LEU A 227 -4.52 -13.29 30.54
CA LEU A 227 -4.23 -14.11 29.37
C LEU A 227 -4.48 -13.34 28.07
N LEU A 228 -5.57 -12.57 28.01
CA LEU A 228 -5.98 -11.76 26.86
C LEU A 228 -5.17 -10.46 26.70
N SER A 229 -4.46 -10.00 27.72
CA SER A 229 -3.65 -8.77 27.69
C SER A 229 -2.20 -9.01 27.24
N ARG A 230 -1.88 -10.20 26.74
CA ARG A 230 -0.53 -10.51 26.22
C ARG A 230 -0.26 -9.70 24.95
N GLU A 231 0.91 -9.07 24.87
CA GLU A 231 1.30 -8.23 23.73
C GLU A 231 1.41 -9.00 22.41
N ARG A 232 1.78 -10.28 22.46
CA ARG A 232 1.95 -11.15 21.30
C ARG A 232 0.99 -12.32 21.37
N ASN A 233 0.21 -12.49 20.31
CA ASN A 233 -0.69 -13.60 20.07
C ASN A 233 -1.56 -13.96 21.30
N PRO A 234 -2.36 -13.02 21.83
CA PRO A 234 -3.34 -13.37 22.86
C PRO A 234 -4.33 -14.42 22.28
N PRO A 235 -4.70 -15.46 23.05
CA PRO A 235 -5.54 -16.55 22.57
C PRO A 235 -7.03 -16.14 22.54
N LEU A 236 -7.34 -15.14 21.72
CA LEU A 236 -8.68 -14.56 21.61
C LEU A 236 -9.68 -15.61 21.10
N LYS A 237 -9.29 -16.36 20.07
CA LYS A 237 -10.15 -17.36 19.43
C LYS A 237 -10.51 -18.48 20.39
N GLU A 238 -9.53 -18.99 21.11
CA GLU A 238 -9.68 -20.09 22.06
C GLU A 238 -10.58 -19.68 23.24
N VAL A 239 -10.48 -18.43 23.70
CA VAL A 239 -11.38 -17.89 24.73
C VAL A 239 -12.82 -17.77 24.23
N VAL A 240 -13.01 -17.38 22.97
CA VAL A 240 -14.35 -17.33 22.35
C VAL A 240 -14.92 -18.74 22.18
N GLU A 241 -14.15 -19.67 21.61
CA GLU A 241 -14.58 -21.06 21.37
C GLU A 241 -14.82 -21.83 22.68
N ALA A 242 -14.17 -21.43 23.78
CA ALA A 242 -14.43 -21.93 25.13
C ALA A 242 -15.78 -21.48 25.72
N GLY A 243 -16.56 -20.64 25.03
CA GLY A 243 -17.88 -20.19 25.48
C GLY A 243 -17.85 -19.20 26.64
N LEU A 244 -16.71 -18.57 26.91
CA LEU A 244 -16.51 -17.69 28.07
C LEU A 244 -17.26 -16.36 27.95
N LEU A 245 -17.56 -15.89 26.72
CA LEU A 245 -18.19 -14.59 26.50
C LEU A 245 -19.56 -14.46 27.17
N ALA A 246 -20.39 -15.50 27.12
CA ALA A 246 -21.72 -15.48 27.75
C ALA A 246 -21.64 -15.20 29.25
N ARG A 247 -20.63 -15.78 29.92
CA ARG A 247 -20.41 -15.61 31.36
C ARG A 247 -19.85 -14.22 31.68
N PHE A 248 -18.92 -13.71 30.87
CA PHE A 248 -18.41 -12.34 31.01
C PHE A 248 -19.51 -11.29 30.82
N VAL A 249 -20.39 -11.45 29.82
CA VAL A 249 -21.53 -10.54 29.60
C VAL A 249 -22.48 -10.58 30.80
N ALA A 250 -22.78 -11.77 31.34
CA ALA A 250 -23.61 -11.89 32.54
C ALA A 250 -22.98 -11.19 33.76
N PHE A 251 -21.65 -11.18 33.88
CA PHE A 251 -20.95 -10.48 34.95
C PHE A 251 -20.99 -8.95 34.84
N LEU A 252 -21.17 -8.39 33.64
CA LEU A 252 -21.39 -6.95 33.49
C LEU A 252 -22.65 -6.47 34.24
N GLY A 253 -23.65 -7.33 34.45
CA GLY A 253 -24.87 -7.01 35.20
C GLY A 253 -24.76 -7.11 36.72
N ARG A 254 -23.60 -7.51 37.27
CA ARG A 254 -23.41 -7.74 38.72
C ARG A 254 -23.12 -6.42 39.46
N ASN A 255 -24.14 -5.58 39.61
CA ASN A 255 -24.03 -4.28 40.29
C ASN A 255 -23.57 -4.39 41.76
N ASP A 256 -23.72 -5.57 42.37
CA ASP A 256 -23.26 -5.90 43.72
C ASP A 256 -21.76 -6.27 43.79
N ASP A 257 -21.09 -6.51 42.66
CA ASP A 257 -19.65 -6.80 42.58
C ASP A 257 -18.96 -5.98 41.47
N PRO A 258 -18.61 -4.71 41.77
CA PRO A 258 -17.99 -3.82 40.79
C PRO A 258 -16.61 -4.28 40.30
N SER A 259 -15.86 -4.98 41.15
CA SER A 259 -14.56 -5.52 40.77
C SER A 259 -14.72 -6.61 39.70
N LEU A 260 -15.76 -7.45 39.82
CA LEU A 260 -16.05 -8.50 38.84
C LEU A 260 -16.54 -7.90 37.52
N GLN A 261 -17.39 -6.86 37.59
CA GLN A 261 -17.81 -6.09 36.43
C GLN A 261 -16.60 -5.51 35.67
N PHE A 262 -15.65 -4.92 36.38
CA PHE A 262 -14.45 -4.33 35.79
C PHE A 262 -13.60 -5.38 35.04
N GLU A 263 -13.29 -6.52 35.67
CA GLU A 263 -12.47 -7.57 35.06
C GLU A 263 -13.17 -8.26 33.88
N ALA A 264 -14.49 -8.46 33.96
CA ALA A 264 -15.28 -8.98 32.85
C ALA A 264 -15.35 -8.00 31.68
N ALA A 265 -15.57 -6.70 31.97
CA ALA A 265 -15.59 -5.64 30.96
C ALA A 265 -14.25 -5.53 30.23
N TRP A 266 -13.14 -5.62 30.97
CA TRP A 266 -11.81 -5.58 30.39
C TRP A 266 -11.51 -6.82 29.53
N SER A 267 -11.89 -8.03 30.00
CA SER A 267 -11.76 -9.25 29.19
C SER A 267 -12.47 -9.12 27.85
N LEU A 268 -13.72 -8.64 27.85
CA LEU A 268 -14.50 -8.42 26.63
C LEU A 268 -13.93 -7.30 25.75
N THR A 269 -13.36 -6.25 26.35
CA THR A 269 -12.69 -5.16 25.60
C THR A 269 -11.51 -5.68 24.80
N ASN A 270 -10.70 -6.57 25.39
CA ASN A 270 -9.57 -7.18 24.71
C ASN A 270 -10.03 -8.11 23.57
N VAL A 271 -11.10 -8.88 23.76
CA VAL A 271 -11.67 -9.70 22.66
C VAL A 271 -12.17 -8.79 21.53
N ALA A 272 -12.87 -7.69 21.83
CA ALA A 272 -13.35 -6.73 20.83
C ALA A 272 -12.23 -5.95 20.12
N SER A 273 -10.99 -6.01 20.61
CA SER A 273 -9.82 -5.41 19.94
C SER A 273 -9.17 -6.31 18.88
N GLY A 274 -9.67 -7.54 18.73
CA GLY A 274 -9.18 -8.53 17.77
C GLY A 274 -9.64 -8.27 16.33
N THR A 275 -9.81 -9.35 15.57
CA THR A 275 -10.39 -9.28 14.22
C THR A 275 -11.89 -8.99 14.25
N SER A 276 -12.48 -8.60 13.12
CA SER A 276 -13.93 -8.37 13.01
C SER A 276 -14.80 -9.56 13.41
N TRP A 277 -14.27 -10.80 13.30
CA TRP A 277 -14.93 -11.98 13.82
C TRP A 277 -15.01 -11.96 15.35
N HIS A 278 -13.94 -11.57 16.07
CA HIS A 278 -13.99 -11.46 17.53
C HIS A 278 -14.95 -10.37 17.99
N THR A 279 -14.93 -9.21 17.31
CA THR A 279 -15.89 -8.12 17.56
C THR A 279 -17.33 -8.58 17.36
N GLN A 280 -17.60 -9.33 16.27
CA GLN A 280 -18.89 -9.94 16.01
C GLN A 280 -19.33 -10.82 17.19
N GLN A 281 -18.45 -11.67 17.69
CA GLN A 281 -18.75 -12.57 18.80
C GLN A 281 -19.11 -11.81 20.08
N VAL A 282 -18.41 -10.72 20.40
CA VAL A 282 -18.76 -9.85 21.54
C VAL A 282 -20.15 -9.23 21.38
N VAL A 283 -20.49 -8.76 20.17
CA VAL A 283 -21.79 -8.14 19.87
C VAL A 283 -22.93 -9.17 19.93
N GLU A 284 -22.76 -10.33 19.29
CA GLU A 284 -23.77 -11.41 19.23
C GLU A 284 -24.08 -12.01 20.61
N HIS A 285 -23.12 -12.00 21.54
CA HIS A 285 -23.34 -12.42 22.93
C HIS A 285 -24.04 -11.36 23.79
N GLY A 286 -24.50 -10.24 23.21
CA GLY A 286 -25.31 -9.23 23.90
C GLY A 286 -24.53 -8.26 24.76
N ALA A 287 -23.23 -8.06 24.51
CA ALA A 287 -22.40 -7.16 25.32
C ALA A 287 -22.76 -5.67 25.15
N VAL A 288 -23.30 -5.27 23.99
CA VAL A 288 -23.56 -3.84 23.66
C VAL A 288 -24.52 -3.17 24.65
N PRO A 289 -25.75 -3.68 24.89
CA PRO A 289 -26.64 -3.07 25.89
C PRO A 289 -26.05 -3.04 27.29
N ALA A 290 -25.28 -4.07 27.67
CA ALA A 290 -24.62 -4.14 28.96
C ALA A 290 -23.53 -3.06 29.11
N PHE A 291 -22.68 -2.86 28.11
CA PHE A 291 -21.70 -1.77 28.11
C PHE A 291 -22.36 -0.39 28.15
N ILE A 292 -23.44 -0.18 27.39
CA ILE A 292 -24.17 1.11 27.42
C ILE A 292 -24.73 1.38 28.82
N ALA A 293 -25.25 0.36 29.52
CA ALA A 293 -25.70 0.50 30.91
C ALA A 293 -24.54 0.85 31.85
N LEU A 294 -23.36 0.25 31.65
CA LEU A 294 -22.17 0.50 32.46
C LEU A 294 -21.60 1.92 32.28
N LEU A 295 -21.93 2.64 31.21
CA LEU A 295 -21.55 4.06 31.07
C LEU A 295 -22.08 4.90 32.25
N ALA A 296 -23.25 4.57 32.78
CA ALA A 296 -23.88 5.25 33.91
C ALA A 296 -23.36 4.78 35.29
N SER A 297 -22.36 3.89 35.35
CA SER A 297 -21.79 3.41 36.61
C SER A 297 -21.23 4.57 37.44
N PRO A 298 -21.46 4.58 38.78
CA PRO A 298 -20.85 5.56 39.66
C PRO A 298 -19.32 5.37 39.77
N MET A 299 -18.81 4.18 39.42
CA MET A 299 -17.38 3.92 39.42
C MET A 299 -16.78 4.27 38.07
N LEU A 300 -15.92 5.30 38.06
CA LEU A 300 -15.39 5.85 36.82
C LEU A 300 -14.57 4.82 36.02
N ASN A 301 -13.80 3.96 36.68
CA ASN A 301 -13.00 2.92 36.02
C ASN A 301 -13.85 1.88 35.26
N ILE A 302 -15.05 1.54 35.77
CA ILE A 302 -15.99 0.66 35.06
C ILE A 302 -16.59 1.38 33.85
N SER A 303 -17.04 2.62 34.06
CA SER A 303 -17.55 3.47 32.98
C SER A 303 -16.50 3.64 31.89
N GLU A 304 -15.23 3.84 32.25
CA GLU A 304 -14.11 3.99 31.33
C GLU A 304 -13.86 2.73 30.51
N GLN A 305 -13.91 1.56 31.16
CA GLN A 305 -13.76 0.28 30.48
C GLN A 305 -14.89 0.05 29.48
N ALA A 306 -16.12 0.45 29.81
CA ALA A 306 -17.25 0.39 28.90
C ALA A 306 -17.09 1.35 27.71
N VAL A 307 -16.62 2.58 27.94
CA VAL A 307 -16.26 3.52 26.87
C VAL A 307 -15.25 2.89 25.92
N TRP A 308 -14.18 2.30 26.44
CA TRP A 308 -13.14 1.67 25.62
C TRP A 308 -13.69 0.47 24.81
N ALA A 309 -14.47 -0.42 25.42
CA ALA A 309 -15.11 -1.53 24.72
C ALA A 309 -15.98 -1.06 23.56
N LEU A 310 -16.82 -0.04 23.79
CA LEU A 310 -17.69 0.55 22.77
C LEU A 310 -16.87 1.22 21.66
N GLY A 311 -15.74 1.85 22.01
CA GLY A 311 -14.81 2.41 21.03
C GLY A 311 -14.17 1.36 20.13
N ASN A 312 -13.77 0.20 20.65
CA ASN A 312 -13.28 -0.93 19.85
C ASN A 312 -14.37 -1.44 18.89
N ILE A 313 -15.59 -1.65 19.39
CA ILE A 313 -16.73 -2.11 18.58
C ILE A 313 -17.07 -1.09 17.48
N ALA A 314 -17.11 0.21 17.80
CA ALA A 314 -17.35 1.27 16.81
C ALA A 314 -16.24 1.33 15.74
N GLY A 315 -14.99 1.09 16.15
CA GLY A 315 -13.81 1.18 15.31
C GLY A 315 -13.68 0.07 14.29
N ASP A 316 -14.31 -1.09 14.52
CA ASP A 316 -14.22 -2.26 13.63
C ASP A 316 -14.86 -2.01 12.25
N GLY A 317 -15.96 -1.24 12.18
CA GLY A 317 -16.58 -0.91 10.91
C GLY A 317 -17.90 -0.17 11.00
N ALA A 318 -18.37 0.30 9.85
CA ALA A 318 -19.60 1.10 9.74
C ALA A 318 -20.85 0.35 10.26
N SER A 319 -20.93 -0.97 10.05
CA SER A 319 -22.05 -1.78 10.53
C SER A 319 -22.17 -1.77 12.06
N TYR A 320 -21.06 -1.97 12.78
CA TYR A 320 -21.06 -1.97 14.24
C TYR A 320 -21.20 -0.56 14.82
N ARG A 321 -20.56 0.43 14.20
CA ARG A 321 -20.78 1.85 14.50
C ARG A 321 -22.26 2.20 14.47
N ASP A 322 -22.96 1.85 13.39
CA ASP A 322 -24.38 2.17 13.23
C ASP A 322 -25.26 1.35 14.19
N ALA A 323 -24.91 0.10 14.48
CA ALA A 323 -25.59 -0.71 15.49
C ALA A 323 -25.47 -0.11 16.91
N LEU A 324 -24.32 0.48 17.26
CA LEU A 324 -24.17 1.20 18.52
C LEU A 324 -25.02 2.49 18.55
N ILE A 325 -25.06 3.23 17.44
CA ILE A 325 -25.92 4.41 17.30
C ILE A 325 -27.40 4.02 17.49
N ASP A 326 -27.83 2.92 16.88
CA ASP A 326 -29.19 2.38 17.03
C ASP A 326 -29.51 1.97 18.49
N CYS A 327 -28.51 1.57 19.25
CA CYS A 327 -28.62 1.28 20.68
C CYS A 327 -28.58 2.54 21.58
N ASN A 328 -28.70 3.75 21.03
CA ASN A 328 -28.62 5.02 21.76
C ASN A 328 -27.30 5.24 22.53
N VAL A 329 -26.17 4.78 21.97
CA VAL A 329 -24.85 4.99 22.60
C VAL A 329 -24.50 6.47 22.74
N ILE A 330 -24.92 7.32 21.80
CA ILE A 330 -24.49 8.73 21.74
C ILE A 330 -24.96 9.52 22.97
N PRO A 331 -26.27 9.62 23.29
CA PRO A 331 -26.71 10.30 24.50
C PRO A 331 -26.02 9.78 25.78
N ALA A 332 -25.80 8.46 25.85
CA ALA A 332 -25.15 7.84 27.01
C ALA A 332 -23.69 8.28 27.16
N LEU A 333 -22.91 8.36 26.06
CA LEU A 333 -21.54 8.88 26.07
C LEU A 333 -21.49 10.37 26.37
N LEU A 334 -22.37 11.16 25.74
CA LEU A 334 -22.39 12.62 25.93
C LEU A 334 -22.75 13.01 27.37
N ALA A 335 -23.58 12.23 28.06
CA ALA A 335 -23.88 12.42 29.48
C ALA A 335 -22.65 12.26 30.41
N ARG A 336 -21.55 11.68 29.90
CA ARG A 336 -20.28 11.51 30.62
C ARG A 336 -19.24 12.59 30.32
N LEU A 337 -19.52 13.50 29.38
CA LEU A 337 -18.70 14.67 29.13
C LEU A 337 -19.03 15.77 30.14
N THR A 338 -18.39 15.72 31.32
CA THR A 338 -18.53 16.75 32.35
C THR A 338 -17.25 17.59 32.47
N PRO A 339 -17.34 18.86 32.92
CA PRO A 339 -16.16 19.73 33.06
C PRO A 339 -15.10 19.21 34.05
N ASP A 340 -15.51 18.39 35.02
CA ASP A 340 -14.68 17.78 36.06
C ASP A 340 -14.18 16.37 35.72
N ALA A 341 -14.52 15.85 34.53
CA ALA A 341 -14.10 14.53 34.09
C ALA A 341 -12.55 14.45 34.00
N PRO A 342 -11.92 13.41 34.59
CA PRO A 342 -10.47 13.24 34.50
C PRO A 342 -9.97 13.13 33.05
N VAL A 343 -8.80 13.69 32.78
CA VAL A 343 -8.21 13.73 31.43
C VAL A 343 -8.05 12.33 30.83
N GLY A 344 -7.64 11.33 31.61
CA GLY A 344 -7.51 9.94 31.13
C GLY A 344 -8.84 9.38 30.60
N TYR A 345 -9.91 9.61 31.34
CA TYR A 345 -11.27 9.23 30.94
C TYR A 345 -11.72 9.98 29.67
N LEU A 346 -11.48 11.29 29.62
CA LEU A 346 -11.81 12.11 28.45
C LEU A 346 -11.06 11.70 27.18
N ARG A 347 -9.83 11.19 27.29
CA ARG A 347 -9.10 10.62 26.13
C ARG A 347 -9.86 9.44 25.53
N ASN A 348 -10.22 8.46 26.36
CA ASN A 348 -10.99 7.28 25.91
C ASN A 348 -12.37 7.66 25.36
N LEU A 349 -13.04 8.63 25.98
CA LEU A 349 -14.33 9.13 25.53
C LEU A 349 -14.24 9.85 24.18
N THR A 350 -13.24 10.71 24.00
CA THR A 350 -12.99 11.41 22.73
C THR A 350 -12.61 10.44 21.63
N TRP A 351 -11.74 9.46 21.92
CA TRP A 351 -11.37 8.40 20.98
C TRP A 351 -12.60 7.61 20.51
N THR A 352 -13.48 7.22 21.44
CA THR A 352 -14.73 6.52 21.12
C THR A 352 -15.67 7.36 20.26
N LEU A 353 -15.85 8.65 20.58
CA LEU A 353 -16.62 9.58 19.74
C LEU A 353 -16.01 9.72 18.33
N SER A 354 -14.68 9.70 18.21
CA SER A 354 -14.01 9.75 16.91
C SER A 354 -14.31 8.52 16.06
N ASN A 355 -14.35 7.32 16.66
CA ASN A 355 -14.72 6.08 15.97
C ASN A 355 -16.20 6.08 15.55
N LEU A 356 -17.09 6.72 16.33
CA LEU A 356 -18.49 6.94 15.93
C LEU A 356 -18.65 7.90 14.73
N CYS A 357 -17.64 8.71 14.43
CA CYS A 357 -17.60 9.57 13.24
C CYS A 357 -16.91 8.90 12.04
N ARG A 358 -16.18 7.81 12.25
CA ARG A 358 -15.31 7.16 11.26
C ARG A 358 -16.10 6.33 10.24
N ASN A 359 -15.49 6.07 9.08
CA ASN A 359 -16.01 5.31 7.93
C ASN A 359 -17.06 6.05 7.08
N LYS A 360 -16.87 6.04 5.76
CA LYS A 360 -17.75 6.72 4.78
C LYS A 360 -18.66 5.80 3.97
N ASN A 361 -18.52 4.48 4.12
CA ASN A 361 -19.26 3.48 3.37
C ASN A 361 -20.02 2.51 4.32
N PRO A 362 -21.23 2.86 4.78
CA PRO A 362 -21.88 4.16 4.67
C PRO A 362 -21.33 5.17 5.70
N PHE A 363 -21.62 6.45 5.47
CA PHE A 363 -21.40 7.51 6.45
C PHE A 363 -22.27 7.33 7.71
N PRO A 364 -21.84 7.86 8.88
CA PRO A 364 -22.72 7.93 10.04
C PRO A 364 -23.96 8.77 9.72
N ARG A 365 -25.10 8.40 10.31
CA ARG A 365 -26.38 9.09 10.10
C ARG A 365 -26.29 10.56 10.51
N PHE A 366 -26.97 11.41 9.76
CA PHE A 366 -26.90 12.86 9.97
C PHE A 366 -27.34 13.30 11.38
N SER A 367 -28.39 12.68 11.91
CA SER A 367 -28.89 12.93 13.27
C SER A 367 -27.88 12.56 14.36
N ALA A 368 -27.05 11.54 14.13
CA ALA A 368 -25.97 11.17 15.04
C ALA A 368 -24.85 12.22 15.02
N VAL A 369 -24.48 12.70 13.83
CA VAL A 369 -23.51 13.79 13.67
C VAL A 369 -23.96 15.05 14.38
N GLN A 370 -25.22 15.47 14.19
CA GLN A 370 -25.77 16.67 14.85
C GLN A 370 -25.74 16.60 16.38
N GLN A 371 -25.91 15.41 16.96
CA GLN A 371 -25.83 15.22 18.41
C GLN A 371 -24.39 15.29 18.92
N MET A 372 -23.43 14.66 18.24
CA MET A 372 -22.04 14.58 18.70
C MET A 372 -21.24 15.87 18.44
N LEU A 373 -21.55 16.57 17.35
CA LEU A 373 -20.71 17.66 16.83
C LEU A 373 -20.46 18.78 17.86
N PRO A 374 -21.46 19.32 18.61
CA PRO A 374 -21.20 20.37 19.59
C PRO A 374 -20.14 19.98 20.63
N SER A 375 -20.20 18.73 21.10
CA SER A 375 -19.24 18.20 22.07
C SER A 375 -17.85 17.99 21.48
N ILE A 376 -17.76 17.54 20.22
CA ILE A 376 -16.48 17.43 19.51
C ILE A 376 -15.83 18.82 19.35
N ILE A 377 -16.62 19.85 19.02
CA ILE A 377 -16.13 21.24 18.96
C ILE A 377 -15.63 21.70 20.31
N GLN A 378 -16.34 21.42 21.41
CA GLN A 378 -15.86 21.72 22.76
C GLN A 378 -14.51 21.04 23.05
N LEU A 379 -14.36 19.77 22.68
CA LEU A 379 -13.13 19.00 22.89
C LEU A 379 -11.94 19.52 22.06
N LEU A 380 -12.18 20.16 20.90
CA LEU A 380 -11.13 20.83 20.12
C LEU A 380 -10.52 22.05 20.83
N HIS A 381 -11.14 22.56 21.90
CA HIS A 381 -10.59 23.63 22.73
C HIS A 381 -9.89 23.12 24.00
N HIS A 382 -9.79 21.81 24.17
CA HIS A 382 -9.10 21.21 25.32
C HIS A 382 -7.57 21.40 25.22
N SER A 383 -6.87 21.41 26.37
CA SER A 383 -5.41 21.60 26.42
C SER A 383 -4.61 20.30 26.20
N ASP A 384 -5.22 19.15 26.46
CA ASP A 384 -4.60 17.83 26.30
C ASP A 384 -4.40 17.45 24.82
N LYS A 385 -3.17 17.06 24.48
CA LYS A 385 -2.75 16.76 23.10
C LYS A 385 -3.47 15.53 22.51
N SER A 386 -3.76 14.51 23.31
CA SER A 386 -4.47 13.30 22.84
C SER A 386 -5.94 13.59 22.55
N ILE A 387 -6.61 14.34 23.43
CA ILE A 387 -7.99 14.79 23.20
C ILE A 387 -8.08 15.65 21.93
N LEU A 388 -7.16 16.62 21.75
CA LEU A 388 -7.11 17.44 20.54
C LEU A 388 -6.93 16.61 19.27
N SER A 389 -6.06 15.59 19.32
CA SER A 389 -5.81 14.68 18.20
C SER A 389 -7.08 13.94 17.79
N ASP A 390 -7.74 13.26 18.72
CA ASP A 390 -8.91 12.44 18.42
C ASP A 390 -10.13 13.28 18.04
N ALA A 391 -10.31 14.45 18.66
CA ALA A 391 -11.33 15.40 18.25
C ALA A 391 -11.07 15.95 16.83
N SER A 392 -9.82 16.20 16.47
CA SER A 392 -9.45 16.62 15.10
C SER A 392 -9.69 15.49 14.09
N TRP A 393 -9.39 14.23 14.45
CA TRP A 393 -9.72 13.08 13.61
C TRP A 393 -11.21 12.96 13.38
N ALA A 394 -12.03 13.15 14.42
CA ALA A 394 -13.47 13.17 14.29
C ALA A 394 -13.94 14.21 13.26
N ILE A 395 -13.43 15.46 13.33
CA ILE A 395 -13.75 16.50 12.32
C ILE A 395 -13.26 16.11 10.93
N SER A 396 -12.09 15.49 10.81
CA SER A 396 -11.58 15.04 9.51
C SER A 396 -12.49 13.99 8.86
N TYR A 397 -13.10 13.09 9.66
CA TYR A 397 -14.06 12.11 9.14
C TYR A 397 -15.39 12.74 8.77
N LEU A 398 -15.87 13.71 9.57
CA LEU A 398 -17.13 14.41 9.31
C LEU A 398 -17.06 15.34 8.09
N THR A 399 -15.86 15.76 7.69
CA THR A 399 -15.63 16.62 6.51
C THR A 399 -15.30 15.84 5.23
N ASP A 400 -14.92 14.55 5.31
CA ASP A 400 -14.63 13.69 4.14
C ASP A 400 -15.92 13.21 3.45
N GLY A 401 -16.71 14.13 2.91
CA GLY A 401 -18.00 13.81 2.30
C GLY A 401 -18.55 14.92 1.40
N PRO A 402 -19.79 14.75 0.90
CA PRO A 402 -20.43 15.75 0.04
C PRO A 402 -20.64 17.08 0.75
N ASN A 403 -20.88 18.13 -0.04
CA ASN A 403 -20.93 19.51 0.42
C ASN A 403 -21.91 19.73 1.59
N GLU A 404 -23.03 19.02 1.66
CA GLU A 404 -24.02 19.15 2.74
C GLU A 404 -23.44 18.73 4.10
N ARG A 405 -22.50 17.77 4.12
CA ARG A 405 -21.83 17.33 5.36
C ARG A 405 -20.77 18.33 5.80
N ILE A 406 -19.98 18.82 4.85
CA ILE A 406 -19.01 19.91 5.08
C ILE A 406 -19.73 21.12 5.69
N ASP A 407 -20.91 21.46 5.14
CA ASP A 407 -21.75 22.57 5.58
C ASP A 407 -22.13 22.52 7.06
N VAL A 408 -22.46 21.33 7.57
CA VAL A 408 -22.82 21.17 8.98
C VAL A 408 -21.64 21.49 9.88
N VAL A 409 -20.45 21.04 9.49
CA VAL A 409 -19.23 21.24 10.27
C VAL A 409 -18.83 22.71 10.26
N ILE A 410 -18.76 23.36 9.10
CA ILE A 410 -18.33 24.76 9.01
C ILE A 410 -19.31 25.73 9.70
N LYS A 411 -20.62 25.42 9.71
CA LYS A 411 -21.65 26.24 10.39
C LYS A 411 -21.48 26.29 11.91
N THR A 412 -20.65 25.41 12.49
CA THR A 412 -20.30 25.48 13.93
C THR A 412 -19.28 26.56 14.26
N GLY A 413 -18.64 27.18 13.25
CA GLY A 413 -17.55 28.12 13.46
C GLY A 413 -16.20 27.46 13.77
N VAL A 414 -16.01 26.18 13.42
CA VAL A 414 -14.77 25.43 13.72
C VAL A 414 -13.53 25.91 12.96
N LEU A 415 -13.71 26.60 11.83
CA LEU A 415 -12.63 26.93 10.89
C LEU A 415 -11.46 27.73 11.52
N PRO A 416 -11.69 28.84 12.26
CA PRO A 416 -10.61 29.55 12.92
C PRO A 416 -9.80 28.66 13.86
N ARG A 417 -10.48 27.75 14.58
CA ARG A 417 -9.81 26.81 15.48
C ARG A 417 -8.96 25.77 14.72
N LEU A 418 -9.43 25.26 13.58
CA LEU A 418 -8.62 24.36 12.74
C LEU A 418 -7.37 25.07 12.22
N VAL A 419 -7.49 26.32 11.76
CA VAL A 419 -6.35 27.13 11.31
C VAL A 419 -5.38 27.39 12.45
N GLU A 420 -5.89 27.68 13.65
CA GLU A 420 -5.08 27.85 14.87
C GLU A 420 -4.25 26.59 15.18
N LEU A 421 -4.88 25.40 15.12
CA LEU A 421 -4.22 24.11 15.37
C LEU A 421 -3.11 23.79 14.35
N LEU A 422 -3.19 24.33 13.12
CA LEU A 422 -2.13 24.19 12.11
C LEU A 422 -0.92 25.09 12.38
N GLY A 423 -1.09 26.19 13.12
CA GLY A 423 -0.07 27.22 13.32
C GLY A 423 0.85 27.01 14.51
N PHE A 424 0.50 26.15 15.47
CA PHE A 424 1.28 25.95 16.70
C PHE A 424 2.37 24.89 16.56
N GLU A 425 3.64 25.29 16.62
CA GLU A 425 4.82 24.40 16.48
C GLU A 425 4.80 23.20 17.45
N GLU A 426 4.27 23.37 18.66
CA GLU A 426 4.20 22.30 19.66
C GLU A 426 3.01 21.34 19.47
N LEU A 427 1.95 21.79 18.77
CA LEU A 427 0.78 20.99 18.36
C LEU A 427 0.96 20.40 16.95
N ALA A 428 1.93 20.94 16.19
CA ALA A 428 2.24 20.64 14.80
C ALA A 428 2.62 19.17 14.53
N VAL A 429 2.83 18.36 15.56
CA VAL A 429 3.24 16.96 15.41
C VAL A 429 2.07 15.98 15.53
N VAL A 430 1.01 16.30 16.30
CA VAL A 430 -0.05 15.33 16.64
C VAL A 430 -1.42 15.70 16.07
N ALA A 431 -1.90 16.94 16.23
CA ALA A 431 -3.21 17.36 15.74
C ALA A 431 -3.19 18.03 14.35
N SER A 432 -2.01 18.39 13.85
CA SER A 432 -1.85 19.08 12.56
C SER A 432 -2.30 18.26 11.37
N THR A 433 -2.00 16.95 11.34
CA THR A 433 -2.39 16.06 10.24
C THR A 433 -3.91 15.98 10.09
N PRO A 434 -4.69 15.63 11.13
CA PRO A 434 -6.15 15.62 11.00
C PRO A 434 -6.76 17.01 10.80
N ALA A 435 -6.18 18.08 11.37
CA ALA A 435 -6.61 19.44 11.10
C ALA A 435 -6.40 19.83 9.62
N LEU A 436 -5.23 19.52 9.05
CA LEU A 436 -4.90 19.81 7.65
C LEU A 436 -5.78 18.98 6.71
N ARG A 437 -6.03 17.71 7.06
CA ARG A 437 -6.97 16.88 6.34
C ARG A 437 -8.38 17.47 6.35
N SER A 438 -8.83 17.96 7.50
CA SER A 438 -10.13 18.62 7.63
C SER A 438 -10.22 19.86 6.74
N ILE A 439 -9.19 20.71 6.74
CA ILE A 439 -9.10 21.86 5.82
C ILE A 439 -9.14 21.40 4.36
N GLY A 440 -8.32 20.42 3.98
CA GLY A 440 -8.24 19.90 2.62
C GLY A 440 -9.59 19.35 2.13
N ASN A 441 -10.31 18.65 3.00
CA ASN A 441 -11.68 18.20 2.74
C ASN A 441 -12.64 19.38 2.54
N ILE A 442 -12.58 20.40 3.41
CA ILE A 442 -13.46 21.59 3.32
C ILE A 442 -13.21 22.35 2.01
N VAL A 443 -11.96 22.56 1.61
CA VAL A 443 -11.63 23.28 0.35
C VAL A 443 -11.87 22.45 -0.91
N SER A 444 -12.15 21.14 -0.78
CA SER A 444 -12.63 20.30 -1.89
C SER A 444 -14.13 20.44 -2.16
N GLY A 445 -14.83 21.18 -1.30
CA GLY A 445 -16.26 21.46 -1.43
C GLY A 445 -16.56 22.57 -2.45
N SER A 446 -17.65 23.31 -2.23
CA SER A 446 -18.01 24.45 -3.08
C SER A 446 -17.09 25.66 -2.91
N ASP A 447 -17.06 26.54 -3.91
CA ASP A 447 -16.32 27.81 -3.85
C ASP A 447 -16.61 28.63 -2.58
N LEU A 448 -17.86 28.63 -2.10
CA LEU A 448 -18.24 29.31 -0.87
C LEU A 448 -17.58 28.69 0.36
N GLN A 449 -17.54 27.36 0.44
CA GLN A 449 -16.91 26.63 1.54
C GLN A 449 -15.38 26.84 1.53
N THR A 450 -14.78 26.83 0.34
CA THR A 450 -13.38 27.20 0.13
C THR A 450 -13.11 28.64 0.57
N GLN A 451 -13.98 29.59 0.22
CA GLN A 451 -13.84 30.99 0.64
C GLN A 451 -13.91 31.13 2.16
N MET A 452 -14.79 30.40 2.85
CA MET A 452 -14.85 30.42 4.32
C MET A 452 -13.54 29.95 4.96
N ALA A 453 -12.86 28.95 4.39
CA ALA A 453 -11.54 28.53 4.88
C ALA A 453 -10.46 29.57 4.62
N ILE A 454 -10.51 30.27 3.47
CA ILE A 454 -9.63 31.40 3.15
C ILE A 454 -9.84 32.55 4.15
N ASP A 455 -11.08 32.94 4.40
CA ASP A 455 -11.45 34.01 5.32
C ASP A 455 -11.05 33.69 6.78
N ALA A 456 -11.00 32.41 7.14
CA ALA A 456 -10.49 31.95 8.42
C ALA A 456 -8.95 32.03 8.55
N GLY A 457 -8.23 32.43 7.49
CA GLY A 457 -6.80 32.70 7.51
C GLY A 457 -5.90 31.54 7.10
N VAL A 458 -6.45 30.48 6.48
CA VAL A 458 -5.66 29.26 6.16
C VAL A 458 -4.46 29.53 5.24
N LEU A 459 -4.58 30.52 4.34
CA LEU A 459 -3.52 30.87 3.39
C LEU A 459 -2.26 31.44 4.07
N ALA A 460 -2.37 31.96 5.29
CA ALA A 460 -1.21 32.43 6.05
C ALA A 460 -0.34 31.27 6.58
N ILE A 461 -0.92 30.05 6.67
CA ILE A 461 -0.28 28.89 7.27
C ILE A 461 0.27 27.92 6.20
N LEU A 462 -0.44 27.75 5.09
CA LEU A 462 -0.07 26.82 4.01
C LEU A 462 1.37 26.98 3.47
N PRO A 463 1.94 28.20 3.31
CA PRO A 463 3.35 28.37 2.92
C PRO A 463 4.34 27.65 3.85
N LYS A 464 4.08 27.65 5.15
CA LYS A 464 4.93 26.97 6.14
C LYS A 464 4.77 25.46 6.05
N LEU A 465 3.53 24.98 5.84
CA LEU A 465 3.23 23.54 5.73
C LEU A 465 3.80 22.92 4.44
N MET A 466 3.81 23.66 3.33
CA MET A 466 4.46 23.24 2.09
C MET A 466 5.98 23.07 2.25
N ARG A 467 6.62 23.79 3.18
CA ARG A 467 8.05 23.65 3.50
C ARG A 467 8.33 22.78 4.73
N HIS A 468 7.33 22.04 5.21
CA HIS A 468 7.45 21.22 6.40
C HIS A 468 8.42 20.06 6.17
N PRO A 469 9.24 19.64 7.15
CA PRO A 469 10.23 18.56 6.97
C PRO A 469 9.63 17.17 6.69
N LYS A 470 8.35 16.95 7.00
CA LYS A 470 7.64 15.69 6.71
C LYS A 470 6.98 15.74 5.33
N PRO A 471 7.36 14.88 4.36
CA PRO A 471 6.74 14.84 3.03
C PRO A 471 5.24 14.60 3.05
N SER A 472 4.74 13.82 4.01
CA SER A 472 3.29 13.60 4.16
C SER A 472 2.51 14.89 4.44
N VAL A 473 3.10 15.84 5.18
CA VAL A 473 2.48 17.15 5.44
C VAL A 473 2.55 18.04 4.20
N GLN A 474 3.70 18.03 3.51
CA GLN A 474 3.88 18.77 2.25
C GLN A 474 2.84 18.34 1.20
N LYS A 475 2.68 17.03 1.01
CA LYS A 475 1.68 16.44 0.11
C LYS A 475 0.27 16.92 0.42
N GLU A 476 -0.16 16.87 1.69
CA GLU A 476 -1.51 17.28 2.09
C GLU A 476 -1.71 18.81 1.96
N ALA A 477 -0.67 19.61 2.20
CA ALA A 477 -0.70 21.05 1.99
C ALA A 477 -0.81 21.38 0.48
N ALA A 478 -0.04 20.71 -0.38
CA ALA A 478 -0.13 20.86 -1.82
C ALA A 478 -1.50 20.44 -2.37
N TRP A 479 -2.08 19.37 -1.82
CA TRP A 479 -3.44 18.93 -2.15
C TRP A 479 -4.50 19.97 -1.73
N ALA A 480 -4.37 20.59 -0.56
CA ALA A 480 -5.28 21.68 -0.17
C ALA A 480 -5.13 22.89 -1.11
N VAL A 481 -3.90 23.26 -1.50
CA VAL A 481 -3.64 24.34 -2.46
C VAL A 481 -4.22 24.02 -3.84
N SER A 482 -4.15 22.76 -4.30
CA SER A 482 -4.71 22.39 -5.61
C SER A 482 -6.22 22.51 -5.67
N ASN A 483 -6.92 22.18 -4.58
CA ASN A 483 -8.35 22.38 -4.46
C ASN A 483 -8.73 23.87 -4.41
N ILE A 484 -7.96 24.71 -3.70
CA ILE A 484 -8.19 26.17 -3.70
C ILE A 484 -7.93 26.76 -5.11
N ALA A 485 -6.91 26.28 -5.81
CA ALA A 485 -6.58 26.71 -7.17
C ALA A 485 -7.64 26.29 -8.21
N ALA A 486 -8.50 25.32 -7.90
CA ALA A 486 -9.63 24.92 -8.74
C ALA A 486 -10.83 25.89 -8.64
N GLY A 487 -10.81 26.79 -7.65
CA GLY A 487 -11.83 27.81 -7.46
C GLY A 487 -11.75 28.98 -8.47
N PRO A 488 -12.62 29.99 -8.33
CA PRO A 488 -12.66 31.13 -9.23
C PRO A 488 -11.39 31.99 -9.13
N ARG A 489 -11.12 32.78 -10.18
CA ARG A 489 -9.95 33.67 -10.30
C ARG A 489 -9.68 34.57 -9.08
N GLN A 490 -10.69 34.94 -8.29
CA GLN A 490 -10.52 35.70 -7.05
C GLN A 490 -9.81 34.88 -5.97
N GLN A 491 -10.11 33.58 -5.84
CA GLN A 491 -9.44 32.67 -4.91
C GLN A 491 -8.01 32.39 -5.37
N ILE A 492 -7.81 32.21 -6.68
CA ILE A 492 -6.47 32.13 -7.29
C ILE A 492 -5.67 33.40 -6.96
N GLN A 493 -6.28 34.59 -7.05
CA GLN A 493 -5.61 35.84 -6.69
C GLN A 493 -5.17 35.88 -5.22
N GLN A 494 -5.94 35.25 -4.31
CA GLN A 494 -5.55 35.14 -2.90
C GLN A 494 -4.32 34.24 -2.71
N LEU A 495 -4.16 33.16 -3.49
CA LEU A 495 -2.95 32.33 -3.48
C LEU A 495 -1.70 33.16 -3.84
N ILE A 496 -1.82 34.04 -4.83
CA ILE A 496 -0.74 34.94 -5.25
C ILE A 496 -0.46 35.97 -4.14
N THR A 497 -1.51 36.62 -3.65
CA THR A 497 -1.41 37.70 -2.65
C THR A 497 -0.78 37.22 -1.34
N CYS A 498 -1.08 35.97 -0.94
CA CYS A 498 -0.52 35.34 0.25
C CYS A 498 0.84 34.66 0.01
N GLY A 499 1.42 34.77 -1.19
CA GLY A 499 2.78 34.28 -1.48
C GLY A 499 2.92 32.76 -1.57
N LEU A 500 1.90 32.05 -2.07
CA LEU A 500 1.92 30.58 -2.17
C LEU A 500 2.67 30.07 -3.41
N LEU A 501 2.94 30.90 -4.42
CA LEU A 501 3.61 30.47 -5.66
C LEU A 501 5.05 29.98 -5.43
N PRO A 502 5.94 30.70 -4.70
CA PRO A 502 7.30 30.22 -4.50
C PRO A 502 7.40 28.87 -3.77
N PRO A 503 6.70 28.63 -2.63
CA PRO A 503 6.69 27.29 -2.03
C PRO A 503 6.12 26.21 -2.95
N LEU A 504 5.11 26.53 -3.77
CA LEU A 504 4.56 25.58 -4.74
C LEU A 504 5.61 25.17 -5.78
N VAL A 505 6.38 26.14 -6.30
CA VAL A 505 7.47 25.87 -7.25
C VAL A 505 8.60 25.08 -6.59
N GLU A 506 8.94 25.37 -5.34
CA GLU A 506 9.92 24.57 -4.57
C GLU A 506 9.47 23.11 -4.44
N LEU A 507 8.18 22.85 -4.21
CA LEU A 507 7.63 21.50 -4.14
C LEU A 507 7.67 20.76 -5.48
N LEU A 508 7.42 21.44 -6.60
CA LEU A 508 7.57 20.85 -7.93
C LEU A 508 9.02 20.41 -8.18
N LYS A 509 10.00 21.23 -7.77
CA LYS A 509 11.42 20.94 -7.99
C LYS A 509 11.98 19.88 -7.04
N ASN A 510 11.61 19.94 -5.76
CA ASN A 510 12.31 19.21 -4.69
C ASN A 510 11.44 18.23 -3.89
N GLY A 511 10.11 18.21 -4.12
CA GLY A 511 9.21 17.32 -3.40
C GLY A 511 9.42 15.85 -3.76
N ASP A 512 8.99 14.94 -2.88
CA ASP A 512 8.87 13.53 -3.27
C ASP A 512 7.80 13.38 -4.37
N PHE A 513 7.86 12.29 -5.13
CA PHE A 513 6.97 12.11 -6.29
C PHE A 513 5.48 12.25 -5.95
N LYS A 514 5.07 11.81 -4.74
CA LYS A 514 3.67 11.97 -4.28
C LYS A 514 3.32 13.44 -4.08
N THR A 515 4.21 14.25 -3.50
CA THR A 515 4.00 15.70 -3.32
C THR A 515 4.06 16.44 -4.64
N GLN A 516 5.02 16.12 -5.52
CA GLN A 516 5.13 16.71 -6.85
C GLN A 516 3.84 16.52 -7.66
N ARG A 517 3.22 15.35 -7.58
CA ARG A 517 1.95 15.09 -8.26
C ARG A 517 0.84 16.03 -7.80
N GLU A 518 0.70 16.27 -6.50
CA GLU A 518 -0.31 17.21 -5.99
C GLU A 518 0.03 18.67 -6.35
N ALA A 519 1.31 19.03 -6.38
CA ALA A 519 1.77 20.34 -6.81
C ALA A 519 1.52 20.59 -8.31
N VAL A 520 1.70 19.56 -9.15
CA VAL A 520 1.34 19.58 -10.58
C VAL A 520 -0.16 19.84 -10.75
N TRP A 521 -1.01 19.13 -9.99
CA TRP A 521 -2.45 19.41 -9.98
C TRP A 521 -2.78 20.86 -9.59
N ALA A 522 -2.07 21.43 -8.61
CA ALA A 522 -2.26 22.83 -8.24
C ALA A 522 -1.93 23.78 -9.38
N VAL A 523 -0.83 23.55 -10.12
CA VAL A 523 -0.47 24.35 -11.29
C VAL A 523 -1.48 24.20 -12.43
N THR A 524 -1.93 22.98 -12.73
CA THR A 524 -2.91 22.77 -13.80
C THR A 524 -4.24 23.44 -13.49
N ASN A 525 -4.75 23.30 -12.26
CA ASN A 525 -5.98 23.99 -11.83
C ASN A 525 -5.82 25.52 -11.88
N TYR A 526 -4.67 26.03 -11.39
CA TYR A 526 -4.34 27.45 -11.43
C TYR A 526 -4.33 28.00 -12.86
N THR A 527 -3.69 27.29 -13.80
CA THR A 527 -3.57 27.74 -15.21
C THR A 527 -4.88 27.62 -15.98
N SER A 528 -5.73 26.66 -15.63
CA SER A 528 -7.06 26.49 -16.23
C SER A 528 -8.05 27.58 -15.79
N GLY A 529 -8.10 27.89 -14.49
CA GLY A 529 -9.05 28.87 -13.92
C GLY A 529 -8.54 30.32 -13.84
N GLY A 530 -7.23 30.53 -13.98
CA GLY A 530 -6.58 31.82 -13.79
C GLY A 530 -6.77 32.81 -14.97
N THR A 531 -6.60 34.10 -14.69
CA THR A 531 -6.48 35.11 -15.76
C THR A 531 -5.10 35.03 -16.42
N VAL A 532 -4.98 35.64 -17.59
CA VAL A 532 -3.71 35.74 -18.32
C VAL A 532 -2.59 36.31 -17.45
N GLU A 533 -2.87 37.38 -16.70
CA GLU A 533 -1.90 38.02 -15.80
C GLU A 533 -1.49 37.12 -14.64
N GLN A 534 -2.42 36.30 -14.13
CA GLN A 534 -2.14 35.32 -13.08
C GLN A 534 -1.23 34.21 -13.61
N VAL A 535 -1.48 33.72 -14.83
CA VAL A 535 -0.61 32.73 -15.50
C VAL A 535 0.79 33.30 -15.74
N VAL A 536 0.90 34.54 -16.21
CA VAL A 536 2.19 35.24 -16.35
C VAL A 536 2.95 35.26 -15.01
N GLN A 537 2.26 35.51 -13.90
CA GLN A 537 2.88 35.53 -12.57
C GLN A 537 3.44 34.16 -12.17
N LEU A 538 2.75 33.06 -12.51
CA LEU A 538 3.26 31.70 -12.30
C LEU A 538 4.54 31.44 -13.12
N VAL A 539 4.55 31.84 -14.40
CA VAL A 539 5.72 31.72 -15.27
C VAL A 539 6.90 32.49 -14.69
N ARG A 540 6.69 33.74 -14.27
CA ARG A 540 7.71 34.58 -13.59
C ARG A 540 8.24 33.99 -12.29
N CYS A 541 7.45 33.17 -11.60
CA CYS A 541 7.91 32.47 -10.38
C CYS A 541 8.71 31.19 -10.69
N GLY A 542 8.98 30.88 -11.97
CA GLY A 542 9.68 29.66 -12.38
C GLY A 542 8.77 28.42 -12.44
N GLY A 543 7.44 28.61 -12.49
CA GLY A 543 6.48 27.50 -12.56
C GLY A 543 6.61 26.69 -13.84
N LEU A 544 6.87 27.35 -14.98
CA LEU A 544 7.05 26.70 -16.28
C LEU A 544 8.28 25.77 -16.29
N GLU A 545 9.44 26.28 -15.86
CA GLU A 545 10.67 25.47 -15.74
C GLU A 545 10.43 24.25 -14.86
N ALA A 546 9.78 24.44 -13.71
CA ALA A 546 9.53 23.36 -12.76
C ALA A 546 8.65 22.24 -13.36
N ILE A 547 7.56 22.57 -14.05
CA ILE A 547 6.70 21.55 -14.67
C ILE A 547 7.35 20.90 -15.90
N LEU A 548 8.12 21.65 -16.70
CA LEU A 548 8.88 21.08 -17.83
C LEU A 548 9.90 20.05 -17.34
N SER A 549 10.54 20.30 -16.20
CA SER A 549 11.48 19.35 -15.60
C SER A 549 10.83 18.02 -15.22
N LEU A 550 9.50 17.98 -15.01
CA LEU A 550 8.75 16.79 -14.61
C LEU A 550 8.20 15.96 -15.78
N LEU A 551 8.41 16.35 -17.05
CA LEU A 551 7.92 15.60 -18.22
C LEU A 551 8.55 14.19 -18.36
N HIS A 552 9.64 13.90 -17.64
CA HIS A 552 10.33 12.61 -17.67
C HIS A 552 9.72 11.55 -16.72
N VAL A 553 8.69 11.90 -15.93
CA VAL A 553 8.08 10.96 -14.98
C VAL A 553 7.35 9.82 -15.70
N LYS A 554 7.43 8.61 -15.15
CA LYS A 554 6.83 7.40 -15.77
C LYS A 554 5.30 7.35 -15.70
N ASP A 555 4.68 8.12 -14.79
CA ASP A 555 3.24 8.11 -14.61
C ASP A 555 2.56 8.90 -15.73
N ALA A 556 1.99 8.19 -16.70
CA ALA A 556 1.34 8.78 -17.87
C ALA A 556 0.24 9.79 -17.50
N LYS A 557 -0.49 9.57 -16.39
CA LYS A 557 -1.52 10.50 -15.92
C LYS A 557 -0.91 11.84 -15.49
N THR A 558 0.18 11.82 -14.74
CA THR A 558 0.90 13.03 -14.33
C THR A 558 1.46 13.77 -15.54
N VAL A 559 2.05 13.05 -16.52
CA VAL A 559 2.55 13.66 -17.76
C VAL A 559 1.43 14.38 -18.52
N LEU A 560 0.25 13.74 -18.67
CA LEU A 560 -0.91 14.38 -19.30
C LEU A 560 -1.35 15.66 -18.60
N VAL A 561 -1.36 15.66 -17.26
CA VAL A 561 -1.73 16.83 -16.45
C VAL A 561 -0.71 17.97 -16.62
N ILE A 562 0.58 17.64 -16.77
CA ILE A 562 1.63 18.63 -17.07
C ILE A 562 1.45 19.21 -18.48
N LEU A 563 1.21 18.38 -19.50
CA LEU A 563 0.99 18.83 -20.87
C LEU A 563 -0.25 19.74 -20.96
N ASP A 564 -1.30 19.45 -20.19
CA ASP A 564 -2.48 20.33 -20.09
C ASP A 564 -2.13 21.70 -19.48
N ALA A 565 -1.33 21.74 -18.41
CA ALA A 565 -0.85 23.00 -17.84
C ALA A 565 -0.02 23.81 -18.85
N ILE A 566 0.88 23.15 -19.60
CA ILE A 566 1.69 23.79 -20.65
C ILE A 566 0.78 24.36 -21.74
N SER A 567 -0.23 23.60 -22.18
CA SER A 567 -1.22 24.06 -23.15
C SER A 567 -1.95 25.32 -22.66
N ASN A 568 -2.40 25.34 -21.40
CA ASN A 568 -3.05 26.51 -20.79
C ASN A 568 -2.13 27.75 -20.74
N ILE A 569 -0.83 27.56 -20.50
CA ILE A 569 0.17 28.64 -20.54
C ILE A 569 0.32 29.18 -21.97
N PHE A 570 0.35 28.33 -22.99
CA PHE A 570 0.36 28.76 -24.38
C PHE A 570 -0.92 29.50 -24.78
N LEU A 571 -2.09 29.05 -24.34
CA LEU A 571 -3.35 29.77 -24.57
C LEU A 571 -3.33 31.19 -23.95
N ALA A 572 -2.66 31.36 -22.80
CA ALA A 572 -2.46 32.69 -22.22
C ALA A 572 -1.51 33.56 -23.07
N ALA A 573 -0.45 32.97 -23.63
CA ALA A 573 0.45 33.67 -24.54
C ALA A 573 -0.22 34.05 -25.88
N GLU A 574 -1.10 33.21 -26.43
CA GLU A 574 -1.93 33.54 -27.60
C GLU A 574 -2.76 34.80 -27.35
N LYS A 575 -3.42 34.88 -26.20
CA LYS A 575 -4.23 36.04 -25.81
C LYS A 575 -3.40 37.33 -25.65
N LEU A 576 -2.11 37.21 -25.37
CA LEU A 576 -1.18 38.35 -25.29
C LEU A 576 -0.47 38.66 -26.61
N GLY A 577 -0.58 37.80 -27.62
CA GLY A 577 0.23 37.89 -28.84
C GLY A 577 1.72 37.68 -28.58
N GLU A 578 2.07 36.88 -27.57
CA GLU A 578 3.46 36.63 -27.14
C GLU A 578 3.87 35.15 -27.27
N VAL A 579 3.21 34.40 -28.17
CA VAL A 579 3.48 32.96 -28.42
C VAL A 579 4.96 32.72 -28.74
N ASN A 580 5.55 33.48 -29.67
CA ASN A 580 6.95 33.30 -30.08
C ASN A 580 7.93 33.45 -28.91
N LYS A 581 7.66 34.38 -27.99
CA LYS A 581 8.49 34.55 -26.78
C LYS A 581 8.37 33.35 -25.85
N LEU A 582 7.17 32.79 -25.72
CA LEU A 582 6.96 31.60 -24.92
C LEU A 582 7.61 30.37 -25.57
N CYS A 583 7.57 30.22 -26.90
CA CYS A 583 8.28 29.15 -27.60
C CYS A 583 9.79 29.20 -27.32
N LEU A 584 10.40 30.37 -27.50
CA LEU A 584 11.83 30.58 -27.19
C LEU A 584 12.14 30.25 -25.72
N LEU A 585 11.30 30.68 -24.77
CA LEU A 585 11.49 30.33 -23.36
C LEU A 585 11.39 28.82 -23.12
N VAL A 586 10.42 28.14 -23.74
CA VAL A 586 10.26 26.68 -23.59
C VAL A 586 11.48 25.95 -24.18
N GLU A 587 12.02 26.42 -25.30
CA GLU A 587 13.26 25.90 -25.90
C GLU A 587 14.47 26.12 -24.97
N GLU A 588 14.67 27.35 -24.47
CA GLU A 588 15.77 27.69 -23.56
C GLU A 588 15.76 26.85 -22.27
N LEU A 589 14.56 26.48 -21.78
CA LEU A 589 14.38 25.62 -20.61
C LEU A 589 14.52 24.12 -20.90
N GLY A 590 14.89 23.74 -22.14
CA GLY A 590 14.96 22.35 -22.61
C GLY A 590 13.61 21.65 -22.60
N GLY A 591 12.52 22.41 -22.72
CA GLY A 591 11.16 21.91 -22.72
C GLY A 591 10.77 21.28 -24.05
N LEU A 592 11.20 21.86 -25.17
CA LEU A 592 10.90 21.35 -26.51
C LEU A 592 11.41 19.92 -26.68
N ASP A 593 12.71 19.68 -26.41
CA ASP A 593 13.33 18.33 -26.47
C ASP A 593 12.56 17.30 -25.64
N ARG A 594 12.07 17.70 -24.45
CA ARG A 594 11.31 16.81 -23.56
C ARG A 594 9.93 16.49 -24.13
N ILE A 595 9.26 17.46 -24.75
CA ILE A 595 7.95 17.25 -25.39
C ILE A 595 8.12 16.40 -26.65
N GLU A 596 9.18 16.59 -27.44
CA GLU A 596 9.51 15.75 -28.60
C GLU A 596 9.75 14.30 -28.19
N LEU A 597 10.49 14.07 -27.10
CA LEU A 597 10.71 12.71 -26.59
C LEU A 597 9.38 11.99 -26.28
N LEU A 598 8.37 12.71 -25.80
CA LEU A 598 7.05 12.16 -25.51
C LEU A 598 6.27 11.74 -26.76
N GLN A 599 6.69 12.14 -27.96
CA GLN A 599 6.13 11.60 -29.21
C GLN A 599 6.45 10.10 -29.41
N ASN A 600 7.40 9.55 -28.65
CA ASN A 600 7.71 8.11 -28.66
C ASN A 600 7.14 7.38 -27.44
N HIS A 601 6.25 8.02 -26.67
CA HIS A 601 5.72 7.46 -25.44
C HIS A 601 4.71 6.31 -25.70
N GLU A 602 4.81 5.21 -24.94
CA GLU A 602 3.97 4.01 -25.11
C GLU A 602 2.46 4.29 -24.94
N ASN A 603 2.13 5.23 -24.05
CA ASN A 603 0.75 5.69 -23.87
C ASN A 603 0.33 6.64 -25.02
N ASN A 604 -0.58 6.16 -25.87
CA ASN A 604 -1.12 6.91 -27.01
C ASN A 604 -1.71 8.29 -26.66
N ALA A 605 -2.27 8.49 -25.46
CA ALA A 605 -2.81 9.80 -25.08
C ALA A 605 -1.68 10.81 -24.84
N VAL A 606 -0.58 10.38 -24.22
CA VAL A 606 0.62 11.21 -24.01
C VAL A 606 1.24 11.59 -25.36
N TYR A 607 1.43 10.60 -26.24
CA TYR A 607 1.90 10.81 -27.61
C TYR A 607 1.09 11.89 -28.34
N ARG A 608 -0.25 11.72 -28.38
CA ARG A 608 -1.13 12.67 -29.08
C ARG A 608 -1.11 14.07 -28.48
N ALA A 609 -1.07 14.17 -27.15
CA ALA A 609 -1.02 15.47 -26.48
C ALA A 609 0.30 16.21 -26.77
N ALA A 610 1.43 15.51 -26.74
CA ALA A 610 2.73 16.08 -27.10
C ALA A 610 2.80 16.48 -28.58
N GLN A 611 2.31 15.62 -29.47
CA GLN A 611 2.23 15.91 -30.91
C GLN A 611 1.40 17.16 -31.19
N ALA A 612 0.20 17.27 -30.59
CA ALA A 612 -0.67 18.43 -30.79
C ALA A 612 -0.05 19.74 -30.30
N LEU A 613 0.75 19.71 -29.22
CA LEU A 613 1.48 20.90 -28.75
C LEU A 613 2.56 21.33 -29.75
N ILE A 614 3.33 20.38 -30.29
CA ILE A 614 4.39 20.65 -31.26
C ILE A 614 3.79 21.21 -32.56
N GLU A 615 2.79 20.52 -33.13
CA GLU A 615 2.13 20.92 -34.38
C GLU A 615 1.44 22.28 -34.27
N LYS A 616 1.01 22.69 -33.06
CA LYS A 616 0.33 23.97 -32.89
C LYS A 616 1.29 25.14 -32.70
N TYR A 617 2.40 24.95 -31.99
CA TYR A 617 3.23 26.07 -31.50
C TYR A 617 4.69 26.07 -32.00
N PHE A 618 5.18 24.96 -32.53
CA PHE A 618 6.60 24.79 -32.89
C PHE A 618 6.84 24.36 -34.35
N SER A 619 5.80 24.09 -35.13
CA SER A 619 5.95 23.78 -36.56
C SER A 619 6.22 25.03 -37.41
N GLU A 620 7.10 24.91 -38.41
CA GLU A 620 7.58 25.98 -39.30
C GLU A 620 6.45 26.74 -40.06
N ASP A 621 5.26 26.16 -40.20
CA ASP A 621 4.11 26.80 -40.90
C ASP A 621 3.52 28.02 -40.16
N GLY A 622 3.94 28.30 -38.92
CA GLY A 622 3.48 29.43 -38.12
C GLY A 622 4.28 30.74 -38.30
N GLU A 623 5.44 30.71 -38.95
CA GLU A 623 6.28 31.91 -39.12
C GLU A 623 5.70 32.91 -40.16
N ASP A 624 4.81 32.45 -41.06
CA ASP A 624 4.38 33.24 -42.22
C ASP A 624 3.08 34.06 -42.06
N GLU A 625 2.29 33.87 -40.99
CA GLU A 625 1.06 34.66 -40.81
C GLU A 625 1.26 36.00 -40.06
N CYS A 626 2.39 36.20 -39.35
CA CYS A 626 2.59 37.40 -38.53
C CYS A 626 3.48 38.48 -39.18
N LEU A 627 4.11 38.20 -40.34
CA LEU A 627 4.99 39.12 -41.07
C LEU A 627 4.42 39.51 -42.44
N LYS A 628 3.15 39.92 -42.53
CA LYS A 628 2.72 40.75 -43.67
C LYS A 628 3.14 42.20 -43.42
N THR A 629 4.42 42.47 -43.68
CA THR A 629 4.90 43.83 -43.97
C THR A 629 4.06 44.40 -45.11
N ARG A 630 3.27 45.44 -44.81
CA ARG A 630 2.71 46.29 -45.87
C ARG A 630 3.88 46.99 -46.55
N ALA A 631 4.23 46.52 -47.74
CA ALA A 631 5.04 47.29 -48.67
C ALA A 631 4.24 48.55 -49.06
N THR A 632 4.70 49.71 -48.62
CA THR A 632 4.39 50.98 -49.26
C THR A 632 5.69 51.54 -49.82
N GLU A 633 5.64 51.93 -51.09
CA GLU A 633 6.73 52.60 -51.79
C GLU A 633 7.15 53.85 -50.99
N THR A 634 8.46 54.03 -50.80
CA THR A 634 9.19 55.17 -50.21
C THR A 634 9.68 55.03 -48.74
N ASP A 635 11.00 54.88 -48.64
CA ASP A 635 11.96 55.17 -47.57
C ASP A 635 11.87 54.49 -46.18
N PHE A 636 13.01 53.92 -45.78
CA PHE A 636 13.29 53.41 -44.43
C PHE A 636 13.45 54.56 -43.44
N VAL A 637 12.65 54.55 -42.37
CA VAL A 637 12.91 55.34 -41.15
C VAL A 637 12.80 54.42 -39.94
N PHE A 638 13.92 54.24 -39.22
CA PHE A 638 13.93 53.62 -37.89
C PHE A 638 13.62 54.68 -36.83
N GLY A 639 12.61 54.43 -36.01
CA GLY A 639 12.36 55.15 -34.76
C GLY A 639 11.47 54.30 -33.84
N PRO A 640 11.84 54.05 -32.57
CA PRO A 640 11.05 53.23 -31.68
C PRO A 640 9.85 54.02 -31.14
N ALA A 641 8.65 53.47 -31.26
CA ALA A 641 7.49 53.91 -30.49
C ALA A 641 7.34 53.05 -29.23
N GLU A 642 7.03 53.71 -28.13
CA GLU A 642 7.18 53.32 -26.73
C GLU A 642 6.59 51.95 -26.32
N VAL A 643 7.38 51.24 -25.50
CA VAL A 643 7.04 49.97 -24.85
C VAL A 643 6.31 50.25 -23.54
N GLN A 644 5.07 49.76 -23.41
CA GLN A 644 4.40 49.55 -22.14
C GLN A 644 4.34 48.04 -21.85
N LYS A 645 4.74 47.68 -20.62
CA LYS A 645 5.38 46.42 -20.20
C LYS A 645 4.62 45.13 -20.53
N ARG A 646 5.29 44.27 -21.30
CA ARG A 646 4.96 42.90 -21.75
C ARG A 646 5.59 41.85 -20.82
N PHE A 647 5.58 40.54 -21.14
CA PHE A 647 6.40 39.55 -20.41
C PHE A 647 7.86 40.03 -20.35
N ASP A 648 8.23 40.73 -19.28
CA ASP A 648 9.61 40.83 -18.79
C ASP A 648 9.88 39.50 -18.07
N PHE A 649 10.78 38.73 -18.68
CA PHE A 649 11.34 37.48 -18.17
C PHE A 649 12.48 37.75 -17.19
#